data_AF-D3BUQ8-F1
#
_entry.id   AF-D3BUQ8-F1
#
_cell.length_a   1.000
_cell.length_b   1.000
_cell.length_c   1.000
_cell.angle_alpha   90.00
_cell.angle_beta   90.00
_cell.angle_gamma   90.00
#
_symmetry.space_group_name_H-M   'P 1'
#
loop_
_entity.id
_entity.type
_entity.pdbx_description
1 polymer ?
#
loop_
_entity_poly.entity_id
_entity_poly.type
_entity_poly.pdbx_seq_one_letter_code
_entity_poly.pdbx_strand_id
1 'polypeptide(L)'
;MEKRRFLFVFLFSILIPFVKCQTPIKYNLNNHSYQSFSNALNFQDAQTFCSNQIYNETKGYLATITFQEELAYLISKGVMVSGQSYWIGTKLGTSKIGHPLWSYSNGPEKNLNVYNVLTDQCFTYCIWQDPIFDPTLSGLSVQVSTTPKYFPQNPSTALNFVCEWGGDNDPYVTLLSRSENKIIINNLPPSIIPSMKVYSVCNTDSSINFSCNSFVSITNTSAYCMISSFRPGLYSIKITSGSTVFNIVSMVEPPWVTSIDIAIDQGTDQYLMTGKNINIDTNFGLDLSFNLASIPAGLNCWPKGGTKYTLSCTINIQTQNLGKAYPLSVTAGGVTTKFYRTPMINGTDTFFYSVIKTNVTYEDAQNLASMIHMEGLQGQLGVIPTQKVLNSINKDFSSFTGVKFDMWQSVNYSTATSEFENLVGPNIGKPQTVFYNNTLSTAGVTGNSRFYLDNLGAIHTSNNDIQANNYSGIYIMYGQSNIFTVTPLSQLYLIPTSGTIIQVVLNNIGTANNQDTVNITSNGVVLPNSIDILHSTATITLPAGVGGNSAVPITFKNTKKTSGNIDLRYQYNKPIIVSWSPLQQPTSGGLTQFDGTDFFPDKTQLTFEFGMSTLTIVNSTYTRMFANIPVGVGKVWTNLFVGTQIFTFLYTYQNPTISNTEKNSTVIDVYGTNFGIFPSSIRILTEGGEHIPVVFNTVDHTHIQFQVPPAFRNGNYSVEVGGQLSNTFGVQFIPSITFVNSPPVTGGAITIEGWNFAQLDTNNQSTSPKLYLNGNQLNSFTYIQTPNATGQSYLIEYTIPAGTGYLSLSAIVDNLSSNVYNFSYQYPTVIEANSIYKEIGGDVSITGSNFATTNLIVGIGGINCATVQYINSTNLICKNFGDGAALNNNGIAYVNVTVDSLEGGAYLFTYLTSTNTSQPCNHQCSNGGTCNNATGFCVCTAQWEGLDCLTPKKNNTTPPIPDGNGGTIIVGGGLNFTIAITHLREIDPTFTSIKTLPMTNIKWYKRQNTSSSYLFAGEFDGETVTVSLNMTIYYQRQNVEFAGEIIEMADNSMNRIVKSSVVALSKDDPLYQEQQQNNTSSSSDSKQQFLYMTAIQTSPFRNSVIIDPNFSSLISPTTKSNCSSDEKWKLIVIIVCSVVGGIFAVALIVLYARHRILRQQLQRRLSSYSSSTSDKL
;
A
#
# COMPACT_ATOMS: atom_id res chain seq x y z
N MET A 1 42.67 65.36 -65.09
CA MET A 1 44.06 65.87 -65.00
C MET A 1 44.11 67.20 -65.75
N GLU A 2 44.55 68.34 -65.23
CA GLU A 2 45.23 68.69 -63.98
C GLU A 2 45.10 70.22 -63.83
N LYS A 3 44.62 70.72 -62.68
CA LYS A 3 44.36 72.16 -62.45
C LYS A 3 44.06 72.48 -60.97
N ARG A 4 44.69 73.57 -60.49
CA ARG A 4 44.09 74.72 -59.74
C ARG A 4 43.63 74.62 -58.27
N ARG A 5 43.96 75.74 -57.57
CA ARG A 5 43.19 76.57 -56.59
C ARG A 5 43.27 76.15 -55.10
N PHE A 6 43.75 77.02 -54.18
CA PHE A 6 43.25 78.29 -53.61
C PHE A 6 42.39 78.08 -52.33
N LEU A 7 42.93 78.56 -51.19
CA LEU A 7 42.30 79.38 -50.13
C LEU A 7 40.84 79.10 -49.72
N PHE A 8 40.58 78.78 -48.44
CA PHE A 8 39.76 79.62 -47.56
C PHE A 8 39.83 79.22 -46.07
N VAL A 9 39.81 80.26 -45.25
CA VAL A 9 39.83 80.33 -43.78
C VAL A 9 38.51 79.84 -43.17
N PHE A 10 38.57 79.07 -42.07
CA PHE A 10 37.65 79.24 -40.94
C PHE A 10 38.40 78.96 -39.63
N LEU A 11 38.68 80.03 -38.88
CA LEU A 11 38.95 79.98 -37.45
C LEU A 11 37.73 79.34 -36.76
N PHE A 12 37.92 78.20 -36.11
CA PHE A 12 37.14 77.85 -34.93
C PHE A 12 38.11 77.53 -33.80
N SER A 13 38.35 78.54 -32.98
CA SER A 13 38.96 78.43 -31.66
C SER A 13 38.10 77.51 -30.79
N ILE A 14 38.35 76.20 -30.85
CA ILE A 14 37.92 75.27 -29.81
C ILE A 14 38.98 75.32 -28.71
N LEU A 15 38.80 76.29 -27.81
CA LEU A 15 39.24 76.15 -26.43
C LEU A 15 38.60 74.86 -25.89
N ILE A 16 39.31 73.73 -25.99
CA ILE A 16 39.01 72.59 -25.13
C ILE A 16 39.43 73.06 -23.74
N PRO A 17 38.50 73.29 -22.79
CA PRO A 17 38.94 73.48 -21.43
C PRO A 17 39.64 72.18 -21.04
N PHE A 18 40.93 72.27 -20.71
CA PHE A 18 41.56 71.29 -19.84
C PHE A 18 40.75 71.29 -18.56
N VAL A 19 39.71 70.45 -18.50
CA VAL A 19 39.05 70.10 -17.25
C VAL A 19 40.17 69.46 -16.45
N LYS A 20 40.64 70.18 -15.42
CA LYS A 20 41.51 69.60 -14.39
C LYS A 20 40.74 68.41 -13.83
N CYS A 21 41.04 67.21 -14.33
CA CYS A 21 40.45 65.99 -13.82
C CYS A 21 41.05 65.80 -12.43
N GLN A 22 40.31 66.18 -11.41
CA GLN A 22 40.69 65.96 -10.02
C GLN A 22 40.75 64.45 -9.82
N THR A 23 41.93 63.91 -9.52
CA THR A 23 42.09 62.50 -9.19
C THR A 23 41.16 62.14 -8.03
N PRO A 24 40.47 60.98 -8.06
CA PRO A 24 39.64 60.54 -6.94
C PRO A 24 40.39 60.64 -5.61
N ILE A 25 39.76 61.25 -4.61
CA ILE A 25 40.33 61.47 -3.29
C ILE A 25 39.84 60.37 -2.36
N LYS A 26 40.77 59.65 -1.75
CA LYS A 26 40.49 58.59 -0.80
C LYS A 26 40.14 59.15 0.58
N TYR A 27 39.10 58.62 1.21
CA TYR A 27 38.74 58.88 2.60
C TYR A 27 39.19 57.72 3.48
N ASN A 28 40.02 58.01 4.49
CA ASN A 28 40.69 56.95 5.25
C ASN A 28 39.78 56.18 6.20
N LEU A 29 38.62 56.75 6.56
CA LEU A 29 37.72 56.15 7.55
C LEU A 29 36.94 54.96 6.97
N ASN A 30 36.34 55.11 5.78
CA ASN A 30 35.66 54.03 5.07
C ASN A 30 36.49 53.42 3.93
N ASN A 31 37.69 53.95 3.66
CA ASN A 31 38.59 53.48 2.61
C ASN A 31 38.06 53.69 1.16
N HIS A 32 37.00 54.46 0.97
CA HIS A 32 36.39 54.77 -0.33
C HIS A 32 37.06 55.98 -1.01
N SER A 33 36.93 56.09 -2.32
CA SER A 33 37.45 57.20 -3.12
C SER A 33 36.32 58.01 -3.75
N TYR A 34 36.46 59.33 -3.81
CA TYR A 34 35.42 60.25 -4.26
C TYR A 34 35.92 61.23 -5.31
N GLN A 35 35.07 61.56 -6.28
CA GLN A 35 35.34 62.59 -7.28
C GLN A 35 34.04 63.30 -7.65
N SER A 36 34.10 64.62 -7.68
CA SER A 36 32.99 65.45 -8.17
C SER A 36 33.10 65.72 -9.66
N PHE A 37 31.93 65.77 -10.30
CA PHE A 37 31.78 66.03 -11.72
C PHE A 37 30.91 67.27 -11.91
N SER A 38 31.44 68.26 -12.62
CA SER A 38 30.77 69.55 -12.86
C SER A 38 29.93 69.59 -14.14
N ASN A 39 29.82 68.47 -14.86
CA ASN A 39 28.85 68.33 -15.95
C ASN A 39 27.48 68.09 -15.35
N ALA A 40 26.65 69.13 -15.28
CA ALA A 40 25.32 69.02 -14.72
C ALA A 40 24.47 67.99 -15.50
N LEU A 41 24.04 66.92 -14.83
CA LEU A 41 23.22 65.84 -15.40
C LEU A 41 21.93 65.69 -14.60
N ASN A 42 20.88 65.16 -15.23
CA ASN A 42 19.71 64.69 -14.49
C ASN A 42 20.08 63.48 -13.61
N PHE A 43 19.22 63.12 -12.66
CA PHE A 43 19.53 62.10 -11.66
C PHE A 43 19.87 60.74 -12.28
N GLN A 44 19.09 60.27 -13.25
CA GLN A 44 19.27 58.96 -13.89
C GLN A 44 20.56 58.90 -14.72
N ASP A 45 20.88 59.98 -15.42
CA ASP A 45 22.10 60.10 -16.23
C ASP A 45 23.33 60.18 -15.35
N ALA A 46 23.27 60.90 -14.22
CA ALA A 46 24.36 60.94 -13.23
C ALA A 46 24.61 59.54 -12.62
N GLN A 47 23.55 58.80 -12.29
CA GLN A 47 23.66 57.42 -11.79
C GLN A 47 24.30 56.49 -12.81
N THR A 48 23.87 56.59 -14.07
CA THR A 48 24.43 55.82 -15.20
C THR A 48 25.86 56.21 -15.49
N PHE A 49 26.21 57.49 -15.36
CA PHE A 49 27.57 57.97 -15.54
C PHE A 49 28.50 57.35 -14.51
N CYS A 50 28.16 57.42 -13.22
CA CYS A 50 29.01 56.87 -12.16
C CYS A 50 29.16 55.35 -12.26
N SER A 51 28.08 54.61 -12.59
CA SER A 51 28.11 53.15 -12.73
C SER A 51 29.00 52.64 -13.87
N ASN A 52 29.27 53.50 -14.87
CA ASN A 52 30.17 53.21 -15.98
C ASN A 52 31.63 53.59 -15.69
N GLN A 53 31.93 54.29 -14.59
CA GLN A 53 33.30 54.61 -14.21
C GLN A 53 33.96 53.44 -13.48
N ILE A 54 35.26 53.24 -13.70
CA ILE A 54 36.08 52.25 -12.99
C ILE A 54 37.31 52.95 -12.42
N TYR A 55 37.60 52.73 -11.14
CA TYR A 55 38.80 53.23 -10.46
C TYR A 55 39.35 52.15 -9.52
N ASN A 56 40.65 51.86 -9.59
CA ASN A 56 41.30 50.79 -8.82
C ASN A 56 40.51 49.46 -8.83
N GLU A 57 40.08 49.00 -10.01
CA GLU A 57 39.31 47.76 -10.21
C GLU A 57 37.91 47.74 -9.57
N THR A 58 37.47 48.85 -8.97
CA THR A 58 36.13 48.99 -8.40
C THR A 58 35.23 49.79 -9.34
N LYS A 59 33.96 49.37 -9.44
CA LYS A 59 32.93 50.10 -10.17
C LYS A 59 32.47 51.31 -9.36
N GLY A 60 32.27 52.43 -10.04
CA GLY A 60 31.76 53.64 -9.43
C GLY A 60 30.26 53.60 -9.21
N TYR A 61 29.78 54.46 -8.33
CA TYR A 61 28.35 54.68 -8.09
C TYR A 61 28.12 56.09 -7.55
N LEU A 62 26.88 56.59 -7.52
CA LEU A 62 26.60 57.92 -6.95
C LEU A 62 26.85 57.91 -5.45
N ALA A 63 27.60 58.89 -4.94
CA ALA A 63 28.07 58.85 -3.55
C ALA A 63 26.94 58.68 -2.51
N THR A 64 27.19 57.86 -1.50
CA THR A 64 26.27 57.49 -0.42
C THR A 64 26.74 58.08 0.91
N ILE A 65 26.31 59.29 1.23
CA ILE A 65 26.78 59.99 2.43
C ILE A 65 26.02 59.50 3.66
N THR A 66 26.69 58.77 4.54
CA THR A 66 26.06 58.06 5.67
C THR A 66 26.31 58.70 7.04
N PHE A 67 27.40 59.48 7.18
CA PHE A 67 27.77 60.16 8.43
C PHE A 67 28.25 61.62 8.21
N GLN A 68 28.26 62.42 9.28
CA GLN A 68 28.58 63.85 9.21
C GLN A 68 30.03 64.12 8.79
N GLU A 69 30.95 63.31 9.31
CA GLU A 69 32.39 63.42 9.09
C GLU A 69 32.75 63.15 7.63
N GLU A 70 31.98 62.30 6.95
CA GLU A 70 32.12 62.02 5.52
C GLU A 70 31.80 63.27 4.69
N LEU A 71 30.62 63.89 4.90
CA LEU A 71 30.27 65.12 4.19
C LEU A 71 31.25 66.25 4.50
N ALA A 72 31.63 66.41 5.78
CA ALA A 72 32.60 67.41 6.19
C ALA A 72 33.96 67.19 5.50
N TYR A 73 34.39 65.93 5.35
CA TYR A 73 35.58 65.56 4.60
C TYR A 73 35.48 65.98 3.13
N LEU A 74 34.39 65.61 2.43
CA LEU A 74 34.16 65.95 1.02
C LEU A 74 34.19 67.46 0.77
N ILE A 75 33.59 68.25 1.67
CA ILE A 75 33.61 69.71 1.59
C ILE A 75 35.04 70.23 1.84
N SER A 76 35.72 69.74 2.89
CA SER A 76 37.08 70.19 3.26
C SER A 76 38.12 69.92 2.16
N LYS A 77 37.91 68.87 1.36
CA LYS A 77 38.78 68.49 0.24
C LYS A 77 38.38 69.13 -1.08
N GLY A 78 37.36 69.98 -1.09
CA GLY A 78 36.87 70.65 -2.28
C GLY A 78 36.21 69.73 -3.31
N VAL A 79 35.84 68.49 -2.92
CA VAL A 79 34.99 67.61 -3.75
C VAL A 79 33.59 68.23 -3.84
N MET A 80 33.09 68.76 -2.73
CA MET A 80 31.83 69.49 -2.68
C MET A 80 32.10 70.97 -2.38
N VAL A 81 31.79 71.85 -3.34
CA VAL A 81 32.09 73.29 -3.25
C VAL A 81 30.89 74.07 -2.72
N SER A 82 31.13 75.02 -1.83
CA SER A 82 30.10 75.91 -1.28
C SER A 82 29.36 76.68 -2.38
N GLY A 83 28.03 76.77 -2.26
CA GLY A 83 27.12 77.41 -3.22
C GLY A 83 26.59 76.46 -4.32
N GLN A 84 27.06 75.22 -4.38
CA GLN A 84 26.65 74.24 -5.40
C GLN A 84 25.73 73.15 -4.82
N SER A 85 25.00 72.46 -5.70
CA SER A 85 24.19 71.29 -5.34
C SER A 85 24.68 70.05 -6.08
N TYR A 86 24.72 68.92 -5.37
CA TYR A 86 25.25 67.66 -5.89
C TYR A 86 24.24 66.53 -5.73
N TRP A 87 24.03 65.72 -6.78
CA TRP A 87 23.30 64.47 -6.67
C TRP A 87 24.03 63.46 -5.79
N ILE A 88 23.27 62.75 -4.97
CA ILE A 88 23.72 61.62 -4.15
C ILE A 88 22.84 60.39 -4.39
N GLY A 89 23.40 59.20 -4.15
CA GLY A 89 22.82 57.91 -4.55
C GLY A 89 21.62 57.47 -3.73
N THR A 90 20.48 58.14 -3.88
CA THR A 90 19.25 57.84 -3.11
C THR A 90 18.03 57.65 -4.01
N LYS A 91 16.96 57.09 -3.44
CA LYS A 91 15.65 56.97 -4.07
C LYS A 91 14.56 57.23 -3.03
N LEU A 92 13.47 57.81 -3.48
CA LEU A 92 12.21 57.81 -2.74
C LEU A 92 11.46 56.51 -3.03
N GLY A 93 11.29 55.68 -2.01
CA GLY A 93 10.49 54.44 -2.08
C GLY A 93 9.34 54.45 -1.08
N THR A 94 8.74 53.29 -0.88
CA THR A 94 7.73 53.05 0.17
C THR A 94 8.27 52.09 1.23
N SER A 95 7.97 52.37 2.50
CA SER A 95 8.30 51.49 3.63
C SER A 95 7.40 50.25 3.64
N LYS A 96 7.72 49.25 4.48
CA LYS A 96 6.87 48.05 4.67
C LYS A 96 5.44 48.35 5.11
N ILE A 97 5.21 49.55 5.66
CA ILE A 97 3.90 50.05 6.11
C ILE A 97 3.39 51.19 5.21
N GLY A 98 3.94 51.33 4.00
CA GLY A 98 3.44 52.25 2.96
C GLY A 98 3.96 53.69 3.02
N HIS A 99 4.81 54.05 3.98
CA HIS A 99 5.31 55.43 4.12
C HIS A 99 6.33 55.81 3.05
N PRO A 100 6.36 57.07 2.57
CA PRO A 100 7.44 57.57 1.74
C PRO A 100 8.76 57.58 2.53
N LEU A 101 9.74 56.84 2.01
CA LEU A 101 10.98 56.52 2.69
C LEU A 101 12.16 56.73 1.73
N TRP A 102 13.05 57.64 2.09
CA TRP A 102 14.32 57.79 1.39
C TRP A 102 15.24 56.65 1.78
N SER A 103 15.86 56.01 0.79
CA SER A 103 16.87 54.97 0.96
C SER A 103 17.98 55.13 -0.07
N TYR A 104 19.18 54.61 0.17
CA TYR A 104 20.21 54.63 -0.86
C TYR A 104 19.82 53.71 -2.03
N SER A 105 20.04 54.17 -3.25
CA SER A 105 19.65 53.46 -4.48
C SER A 105 20.77 52.58 -5.06
N ASN A 106 22.00 52.80 -4.61
CA ASN A 106 23.23 52.17 -5.12
C ASN A 106 24.30 52.11 -4.01
N GLY A 107 25.48 51.56 -4.35
CA GLY A 107 26.59 51.40 -3.42
C GLY A 107 26.39 50.27 -2.39
N PRO A 108 27.34 50.08 -1.47
CA PRO A 108 27.25 49.08 -0.40
C PRO A 108 26.05 49.29 0.51
N GLU A 109 25.60 50.54 0.68
CA GLU A 109 24.44 50.88 1.49
C GLU A 109 23.11 50.76 0.74
N LYS A 110 23.07 50.14 -0.44
CA LYS A 110 21.84 50.00 -1.21
C LYS A 110 20.69 49.43 -0.37
N ASN A 111 19.57 50.13 -0.39
CA ASN A 111 18.36 49.88 0.41
C ASN A 111 18.47 50.18 1.92
N LEU A 112 19.60 50.67 2.42
CA LEU A 112 19.66 51.25 3.75
C LEU A 112 18.80 52.52 3.76
N ASN A 113 17.91 52.61 4.74
CA ASN A 113 17.03 53.76 4.92
C ASN A 113 17.85 54.99 5.31
N VAL A 114 17.44 56.16 4.82
CA VAL A 114 18.04 57.47 5.08
C VAL A 114 17.11 58.30 5.96
N TYR A 115 15.87 58.51 5.50
CA TYR A 115 14.92 59.40 6.17
C TYR A 115 13.46 59.04 5.87
N ASN A 116 12.62 59.09 6.90
CA ASN A 116 11.16 59.02 6.76
C ASN A 116 10.56 60.44 6.86
N VAL A 117 9.99 60.92 5.75
CA VAL A 117 9.46 62.30 5.64
C VAL A 117 8.22 62.53 6.50
N LEU A 118 7.48 61.47 6.84
CA LEU A 118 6.24 61.62 7.60
C LEU A 118 6.46 61.62 9.11
N THR A 119 7.49 60.92 9.60
CA THR A 119 7.77 60.77 11.03
C THR A 119 9.01 61.54 11.50
N ASP A 120 9.68 62.26 10.58
CA ASP A 120 11.00 62.87 10.76
C ASP A 120 12.06 61.90 11.34
N GLN A 121 11.91 60.61 11.06
CA GLN A 121 12.86 59.61 11.53
C GLN A 121 14.10 59.58 10.64
N CYS A 122 15.24 59.84 11.25
CA CYS A 122 16.55 59.66 10.65
C CYS A 122 17.09 58.27 10.92
N PHE A 123 17.55 57.63 9.84
CA PHE A 123 18.21 56.34 9.91
C PHE A 123 19.72 56.53 9.76
N THR A 124 20.16 57.33 8.79
CA THR A 124 21.57 57.73 8.65
C THR A 124 21.77 59.19 9.03
N TYR A 125 22.87 59.81 8.59
CA TYR A 125 23.07 61.24 8.72
C TYR A 125 22.01 62.03 7.95
N CYS A 126 21.40 62.99 8.64
CA CYS A 126 20.25 63.73 8.18
C CYS A 126 20.43 65.22 8.43
N ILE A 127 20.67 65.97 7.37
CA ILE A 127 20.77 67.43 7.40
C ILE A 127 19.68 68.06 6.54
N TRP A 128 18.46 67.54 6.64
CA TRP A 128 17.34 68.04 5.86
C TRP A 128 17.13 69.54 6.08
N GLN A 129 16.84 70.28 5.01
CA GLN A 129 16.01 71.47 5.12
C GLN A 129 14.56 71.00 5.31
N ASP A 130 13.71 71.76 6.02
CA ASP A 130 12.30 71.40 6.29
C ASP A 130 11.68 70.59 5.13
N PRO A 131 11.60 69.25 5.28
CA PRO A 131 11.43 68.37 4.13
C PRO A 131 9.98 68.42 3.65
N ILE A 132 9.80 68.83 2.39
CA ILE A 132 8.48 68.84 1.76
C ILE A 132 8.19 67.44 1.24
N PHE A 133 7.00 66.91 1.55
CA PHE A 133 6.52 65.72 0.86
C PHE A 133 5.90 66.14 -0.47
N ASP A 134 6.61 65.86 -1.56
CA ASP A 134 6.09 66.01 -2.92
C ASP A 134 6.54 64.78 -3.72
N PRO A 135 5.62 63.93 -4.19
CA PRO A 135 5.97 62.71 -4.91
C PRO A 135 6.70 62.97 -6.24
N THR A 136 6.65 64.21 -6.76
CA THR A 136 7.39 64.61 -7.96
C THR A 136 8.88 64.89 -7.69
N LEU A 137 9.27 65.08 -6.43
CA LEU A 137 10.65 65.34 -5.99
C LEU A 137 11.33 64.04 -5.52
N SER A 138 11.51 63.08 -6.43
CA SER A 138 12.04 61.75 -6.10
C SER A 138 13.58 61.61 -6.21
N GLY A 139 14.30 62.69 -6.51
CA GLY A 139 15.76 62.76 -6.43
C GLY A 139 16.22 63.53 -5.18
N LEU A 140 17.35 63.16 -4.58
CA LEU A 140 17.93 63.90 -3.45
C LEU A 140 19.29 64.49 -3.80
N SER A 141 19.45 65.76 -3.45
CA SER A 141 20.71 66.48 -3.60
C SER A 141 21.23 66.98 -2.26
N VAL A 142 22.54 67.20 -2.20
CA VAL A 142 23.20 67.96 -1.13
C VAL A 142 23.45 69.36 -1.62
N GLN A 143 22.77 70.34 -1.03
CA GLN A 143 23.07 71.76 -1.25
C GLN A 143 24.14 72.20 -0.26
N VAL A 144 25.33 72.52 -0.76
CA VAL A 144 26.45 72.96 0.05
C VAL A 144 26.30 74.46 0.30
N SER A 145 26.09 74.84 1.56
CA SER A 145 26.05 76.24 1.99
C SER A 145 26.83 76.41 3.29
N THR A 146 26.74 77.56 3.97
CA THR A 146 27.30 77.72 5.33
C THR A 146 26.80 76.65 6.30
N THR A 147 25.58 76.16 6.09
CA THR A 147 25.04 74.94 6.70
C THR A 147 24.58 74.00 5.59
N PRO A 148 25.37 72.96 5.22
CA PRO A 148 24.98 72.00 4.20
C PRO A 148 23.63 71.37 4.53
N LYS A 149 22.84 71.05 3.50
CA LYS A 149 21.53 70.46 3.70
C LYS A 149 21.11 69.50 2.59
N TYR A 150 20.31 68.51 2.97
CA TYR A 150 19.60 67.64 2.03
C TYR A 150 18.35 68.35 1.50
N PHE A 151 18.17 68.27 0.19
CA PHE A 151 17.10 68.97 -0.51
C PHE A 151 16.51 68.07 -1.59
N PRO A 152 15.23 67.65 -1.47
CA PRO A 152 14.50 66.97 -2.53
C PRO A 152 14.47 67.80 -3.81
N GLN A 153 14.69 67.16 -4.94
CA GLN A 153 14.74 67.79 -6.25
C GLN A 153 13.94 66.97 -7.25
N ASN A 154 13.45 67.64 -8.29
CA ASN A 154 12.88 66.93 -9.43
C ASN A 154 14.01 66.12 -10.12
N PRO A 155 13.84 64.81 -10.36
CA PRO A 155 14.88 63.99 -10.98
C PRO A 155 15.36 64.50 -12.34
N SER A 156 14.54 65.30 -13.04
CA SER A 156 14.89 65.93 -14.32
C SER A 156 15.83 67.14 -14.20
N THR A 157 16.06 67.68 -13.00
CA THR A 157 16.95 68.82 -12.79
C THR A 157 18.40 68.45 -13.10
N ALA A 158 19.10 69.27 -13.87
CA ALA A 158 20.52 69.07 -14.14
C ALA A 158 21.37 69.63 -12.98
N LEU A 159 22.07 68.76 -12.24
CA LEU A 159 22.96 69.14 -11.12
C LEU A 159 24.33 68.49 -11.27
N ASN A 160 25.33 69.07 -10.58
CA ASN A 160 26.60 68.41 -10.38
C ASN A 160 26.38 67.10 -9.60
N PHE A 161 27.35 66.20 -9.61
CA PHE A 161 27.23 64.93 -8.88
C PHE A 161 28.58 64.45 -8.39
N VAL A 162 28.57 63.55 -7.42
CA VAL A 162 29.78 62.93 -6.88
C VAL A 162 29.71 61.44 -7.13
N CYS A 163 30.74 60.89 -7.79
CA CYS A 163 30.92 59.45 -7.86
C CYS A 163 31.83 58.97 -6.74
N GLU A 164 31.53 57.78 -6.26
CA GLU A 164 32.23 57.07 -5.20
C GLU A 164 32.66 55.69 -5.71
N TRP A 165 33.83 55.23 -5.24
CA TRP A 165 34.43 53.94 -5.59
C TRP A 165 34.94 53.23 -4.34
N GLY A 166 34.63 51.94 -4.21
CA GLY A 166 34.97 51.10 -3.05
C GLY A 166 33.72 50.55 -2.35
N GLY A 167 33.89 49.51 -1.52
CA GLY A 167 32.85 49.01 -0.61
C GLY A 167 31.77 48.10 -1.20
N ASP A 168 31.46 48.15 -2.51
CA ASP A 168 30.32 47.42 -3.11
C ASP A 168 30.35 45.88 -2.89
N ASN A 169 31.54 45.30 -2.69
CA ASN A 169 31.74 43.89 -2.33
C ASN A 169 32.27 43.67 -0.90
N ASP A 170 32.50 44.74 -0.14
CA ASP A 170 33.00 44.64 1.23
C ASP A 170 31.83 44.33 2.19
N PRO A 171 32.10 43.65 3.31
CA PRO A 171 31.11 43.52 4.36
C PRO A 171 30.72 44.90 4.88
N TYR A 172 29.43 45.08 5.17
CA TYR A 172 28.95 46.30 5.82
C TYR A 172 28.18 45.97 7.09
N VAL A 173 28.21 46.90 8.03
CA VAL A 173 27.54 46.78 9.32
C VAL A 173 26.30 47.67 9.31
N THR A 174 25.13 47.09 9.57
CA THR A 174 23.92 47.89 9.75
C THR A 174 24.09 48.80 10.97
N LEU A 175 23.34 49.90 11.01
CA LEU A 175 23.30 50.79 12.18
C LEU A 175 23.12 49.99 13.47
N LEU A 176 23.88 50.36 14.50
CA LEU A 176 23.87 49.64 15.77
C LEU A 176 22.59 49.98 16.54
N SER A 177 21.74 48.96 16.73
CA SER A 177 20.43 49.09 17.39
C SER A 177 20.53 48.84 18.89
N ARG A 178 20.27 49.88 19.70
CA ARG A 178 20.35 49.78 21.19
C ARG A 178 19.24 48.93 21.79
N SER A 179 18.08 48.84 21.14
CA SER A 179 16.98 47.99 21.62
C SER A 179 17.30 46.51 21.51
N GLU A 180 18.14 46.15 20.53
CA GLU A 180 18.45 44.76 20.22
C GLU A 180 19.80 44.32 20.77
N ASN A 181 20.67 45.26 21.17
CA ASN A 181 22.04 44.99 21.62
C ASN A 181 22.77 44.03 20.68
N LYS A 182 22.55 44.20 19.37
CA LYS A 182 23.07 43.32 18.34
C LYS A 182 23.74 44.11 17.22
N ILE A 183 24.78 43.52 16.65
CA ILE A 183 25.41 43.98 15.42
C ILE A 183 25.05 42.99 14.31
N ILE A 184 24.49 43.47 13.19
CA ILE A 184 24.25 42.66 11.99
C ILE A 184 25.29 43.05 10.94
N ILE A 185 25.93 42.04 10.37
CA ILE A 185 26.94 42.19 9.34
C ILE A 185 26.46 41.48 8.10
N ASN A 186 26.42 42.20 6.99
CA ASN A 186 25.96 41.71 5.69
C ASN A 186 27.12 41.68 4.70
N ASN A 187 26.89 41.05 3.55
CA ASN A 187 27.86 40.90 2.47
C ASN A 187 29.17 40.20 2.92
N LEU A 188 29.04 39.25 3.85
CA LEU A 188 30.16 38.44 4.33
C LEU A 188 30.47 37.30 3.35
N PRO A 189 31.76 37.02 3.06
CA PRO A 189 32.15 35.77 2.43
C PRO A 189 31.72 34.57 3.31
N PRO A 190 31.00 33.55 2.77
CA PRO A 190 30.50 32.43 3.58
C PRO A 190 31.59 31.69 4.37
N SER A 191 32.82 31.67 3.84
CA SER A 191 33.97 30.99 4.43
C SER A 191 34.49 31.61 5.73
N ILE A 192 34.17 32.87 6.04
CA ILE A 192 34.71 33.55 7.24
C ILE A 192 33.79 33.55 8.45
N ILE A 193 32.48 33.30 8.27
CA ILE A 193 31.47 33.37 9.34
C ILE A 193 31.83 32.49 10.56
N PRO A 194 32.30 31.24 10.41
CA PRO A 194 32.61 30.39 11.56
C PRO A 194 33.80 30.84 12.42
N SER A 195 34.69 31.68 11.87
CA SER A 195 35.97 32.05 12.50
C SER A 195 36.19 33.55 12.67
N MET A 196 35.19 34.36 12.33
CA MET A 196 35.34 35.82 12.40
C MET A 196 35.25 36.37 13.82
N LYS A 197 36.02 37.44 14.08
CA LYS A 197 36.00 38.24 15.30
C LYS A 197 35.81 39.70 14.95
N VAL A 198 35.01 40.39 15.74
CA VAL A 198 34.71 41.82 15.57
C VAL A 198 35.25 42.60 16.76
N TYR A 199 35.92 43.70 16.46
CA TYR A 199 36.38 44.68 17.44
C TYR A 199 35.92 46.06 17.00
N SER A 200 35.47 46.90 17.92
CA SER A 200 35.11 48.28 17.63
C SER A 200 35.80 49.27 18.54
N VAL A 201 35.99 50.49 18.06
CA VAL A 201 36.42 51.65 18.85
C VAL A 201 35.51 52.82 18.49
N CYS A 202 34.98 53.51 19.49
CA CYS A 202 34.21 54.73 19.28
C CYS A 202 35.16 55.87 18.87
N ASN A 203 34.80 56.60 17.81
CA ASN A 203 35.64 57.62 17.20
C ASN A 203 35.69 58.91 18.03
N THR A 204 34.65 59.18 18.82
CA THR A 204 34.56 60.35 19.70
C THR A 204 35.16 60.11 21.09
N ASP A 205 35.22 58.85 21.54
CA ASP A 205 35.80 58.45 22.81
C ASP A 205 36.40 57.03 22.71
N SER A 206 37.71 56.98 22.48
CA SER A 206 38.46 55.73 22.29
C SER A 206 38.42 54.77 23.50
N SER A 207 37.99 55.22 24.68
CA SER A 207 37.81 54.34 25.85
C SER A 207 36.59 53.42 25.71
N ILE A 208 35.68 53.72 24.78
CA ILE A 208 34.48 52.94 24.50
C ILE A 208 34.76 51.98 23.36
N ASN A 209 34.71 50.69 23.65
CA ASN A 209 34.88 49.61 22.68
C ASN A 209 33.90 48.47 22.97
N PHE A 210 33.59 47.68 21.94
CA PHE A 210 32.95 46.38 22.10
C PHE A 210 33.65 45.34 21.23
N SER A 211 33.56 44.08 21.65
CA SER A 211 34.10 42.95 20.91
C SER A 211 33.09 41.82 20.84
N CYS A 212 33.15 41.05 19.77
CA CYS A 212 32.26 39.93 19.57
C CYS A 212 32.92 38.76 18.85
N ASN A 213 32.77 37.56 19.42
CA ASN A 213 33.48 36.35 19.00
C ASN A 213 32.54 35.18 18.66
N SER A 214 31.23 35.32 18.89
CA SER A 214 30.24 34.26 18.69
C SER A 214 29.12 34.76 17.80
N PHE A 215 28.97 34.17 16.62
CA PHE A 215 28.04 34.62 15.60
C PHE A 215 26.97 33.58 15.29
N VAL A 216 25.76 34.06 15.04
CA VAL A 216 24.66 33.25 14.53
C VAL A 216 24.44 33.65 13.08
N SER A 217 24.55 32.68 12.17
CA SER A 217 24.29 32.90 10.74
C SER A 217 22.82 33.23 10.54
N ILE A 218 22.55 34.31 9.83
CA ILE A 218 21.20 34.66 9.34
C ILE A 218 21.03 34.04 7.94
N THR A 219 22.03 34.26 7.09
CA THR A 219 22.17 33.63 5.78
C THR A 219 23.63 33.18 5.59
N ASN A 220 23.93 32.53 4.47
CA ASN A 220 25.32 32.22 4.11
C ASN A 220 26.20 33.46 3.88
N THR A 221 25.63 34.67 3.79
CA THR A 221 26.35 35.94 3.58
C THR A 221 26.07 36.99 4.66
N SER A 222 25.38 36.62 5.73
CA SER A 222 25.07 37.52 6.83
C SER A 222 25.04 36.80 8.17
N ALA A 223 25.45 37.50 9.21
CA ALA A 223 25.44 36.99 10.56
C ALA A 223 25.22 38.12 11.56
N TYR A 224 24.74 37.78 12.75
CA TYR A 224 24.68 38.72 13.86
C TYR A 224 25.41 38.20 15.08
N CYS A 225 25.69 39.12 15.99
CA CYS A 225 26.01 38.75 17.35
C CYS A 225 25.55 39.77 18.37
N MET A 226 25.47 39.32 19.63
CA MET A 226 25.07 40.14 20.76
C MET A 226 26.27 40.89 21.34
N ILE A 227 26.08 42.14 21.72
CA ILE A 227 27.07 43.01 22.35
C ILE A 227 26.55 43.51 23.69
N SER A 228 27.42 43.60 24.70
CA SER A 228 27.03 43.86 26.10
C SER A 228 26.43 45.25 26.32
N SER A 229 26.97 46.28 25.65
CA SER A 229 26.44 47.65 25.60
C SER A 229 27.34 48.53 24.74
N PHE A 230 26.80 49.61 24.17
CA PHE A 230 27.55 50.63 23.43
C PHE A 230 26.89 52.02 23.62
N ARG A 231 27.65 53.10 23.44
CA ARG A 231 27.16 54.49 23.55
C ARG A 231 26.77 55.06 22.18
N PRO A 232 25.85 56.04 22.08
CA PRO A 232 25.65 56.80 20.85
C PRO A 232 26.99 57.36 20.31
N GLY A 233 27.18 57.29 19.00
CA GLY A 233 28.40 57.73 18.35
C GLY A 233 28.76 56.91 17.12
N LEU A 234 29.85 57.33 16.47
CA LEU A 234 30.44 56.69 15.31
C LEU A 234 31.51 55.68 15.76
N TYR A 235 31.50 54.47 15.20
CA TYR A 235 32.41 53.38 15.54
C TYR A 235 33.21 52.94 14.32
N SER A 236 34.52 52.88 14.47
CA SER A 236 35.40 52.11 13.59
C SER A 236 35.36 50.64 14.00
N ILE A 237 34.87 49.78 13.11
CA ILE A 237 34.65 48.35 13.31
C ILE A 237 35.65 47.57 12.47
N LYS A 238 36.41 46.71 13.11
CA LYS A 238 37.38 45.81 12.49
C LYS A 238 36.87 44.37 12.56
N ILE A 239 36.67 43.75 11.39
CA ILE A 239 36.34 42.33 11.25
C ILE A 239 37.62 41.58 10.89
N THR A 240 37.91 40.51 11.61
CA THR A 240 39.11 39.67 11.37
C THR A 240 38.72 38.20 11.26
N SER A 241 39.28 37.49 10.27
CA SER A 241 39.15 36.03 10.14
C SER A 241 40.40 35.47 9.47
N GLY A 242 41.26 34.80 10.23
CA GLY A 242 42.58 34.41 9.74
C GLY A 242 43.42 35.64 9.34
N SER A 243 43.89 35.68 8.10
CA SER A 243 44.62 36.82 7.52
C SER A 243 43.72 37.92 6.95
N THR A 244 42.42 37.68 6.82
CA THR A 244 41.48 38.63 6.21
C THR A 244 41.05 39.68 7.23
N VAL A 245 41.13 40.96 6.85
CA VAL A 245 40.75 42.11 7.70
C VAL A 245 39.85 43.05 6.91
N PHE A 246 38.69 43.38 7.45
CA PHE A 246 37.81 44.43 6.94
C PHE A 246 37.72 45.57 7.96
N ASN A 247 37.84 46.81 7.50
CA ASN A 247 37.65 48.00 8.31
C ASN A 247 36.39 48.72 7.82
N ILE A 248 35.43 48.87 8.71
CA ILE A 248 34.09 49.38 8.40
C ILE A 248 33.79 50.49 9.40
N VAL A 249 33.01 51.48 8.99
CA VAL A 249 32.48 52.49 9.90
C VAL A 249 30.98 52.29 10.02
N SER A 250 30.46 52.33 11.24
CA SER A 250 29.03 52.31 11.49
C SER A 250 28.72 53.21 12.68
N MET A 251 27.48 53.64 12.80
CA MET A 251 27.04 54.44 13.94
C MET A 251 25.86 53.80 14.64
N VAL A 252 25.63 54.24 15.87
CA VAL A 252 24.36 53.99 16.54
C VAL A 252 23.24 54.68 15.78
N GLU A 253 22.08 54.03 15.72
CA GLU A 253 20.86 54.67 15.20
C GLU A 253 20.67 56.09 15.79
N PRO A 254 20.43 57.12 14.95
CA PRO A 254 20.24 58.49 15.41
C PRO A 254 19.12 58.62 16.45
N PRO A 255 19.16 59.66 17.32
CA PRO A 255 18.04 59.97 18.20
C PRO A 255 16.79 60.26 17.36
N TRP A 256 15.62 59.77 17.81
CA TRP A 256 14.33 60.02 17.16
C TRP A 256 13.28 60.38 18.21
N VAL A 257 12.72 61.58 18.13
CA VAL A 257 11.63 62.03 19.02
C VAL A 257 10.29 61.77 18.34
N THR A 258 9.42 60.98 18.99
CA THR A 258 8.10 60.58 18.48
C THR A 258 6.97 61.48 18.97
N SER A 259 7.09 62.06 20.16
CA SER A 259 6.09 62.98 20.71
C SER A 259 6.68 63.97 21.72
N ILE A 260 6.01 65.10 21.89
CA ILE A 260 6.33 66.14 22.88
C ILE A 260 5.06 66.48 23.66
N ASP A 261 5.13 66.35 24.98
CA ASP A 261 4.06 66.73 25.91
C ASP A 261 4.53 67.93 26.73
N ILE A 262 3.79 69.03 26.65
CA ILE A 262 4.14 70.30 27.31
C ILE A 262 3.22 70.48 28.52
N ALA A 263 3.76 70.23 29.72
CA ALA A 263 3.09 70.54 30.97
C ALA A 263 3.42 71.99 31.38
N ILE A 264 2.38 72.83 31.42
CA ILE A 264 2.49 74.23 31.84
C ILE A 264 2.22 74.31 33.34
N ASP A 265 3.28 74.47 34.14
CA ASP A 265 3.17 74.80 35.56
C ASP A 265 3.54 76.28 35.78
N GLN A 266 2.89 76.95 36.75
CA GLN A 266 3.10 78.39 36.99
C GLN A 266 4.58 78.70 37.32
N GLY A 267 5.33 79.15 36.31
CA GLY A 267 6.73 79.60 36.43
C GLY A 267 7.79 78.69 35.79
N THR A 268 7.46 77.46 35.39
CA THR A 268 8.38 76.52 34.70
C THR A 268 7.62 75.62 33.74
N ASP A 269 7.99 75.64 32.46
CA ASP A 269 7.41 74.74 31.46
C ASP A 269 8.22 73.44 31.46
N GLN A 270 7.53 72.31 31.66
CA GLN A 270 8.13 70.98 31.56
C GLN A 270 7.80 70.38 30.21
N TYR A 271 8.83 70.01 29.46
CA TYR A 271 8.74 69.29 28.20
C TYR A 271 9.04 67.83 28.45
N LEU A 272 8.05 66.98 28.21
CA LEU A 272 8.19 65.53 28.29
C LEU A 272 8.26 64.96 26.88
N MET A 273 9.44 64.52 26.49
CA MET A 273 9.70 63.96 25.17
C MET A 273 9.72 62.44 25.23
N THR A 274 9.12 61.81 24.23
CA THR A 274 9.18 60.36 24.02
C THR A 274 9.90 60.08 22.72
N GLY A 275 10.69 59.00 22.67
CA GLY A 275 11.43 58.66 21.48
C GLY A 275 12.39 57.48 21.60
N LYS A 276 13.04 57.15 20.49
CA LYS A 276 14.10 56.13 20.40
C LYS A 276 15.47 56.78 20.57
N ASN A 277 16.36 56.12 21.29
CA ASN A 277 17.74 56.57 21.50
C ASN A 277 17.89 57.98 22.14
N ILE A 278 16.83 58.49 22.80
CA ILE A 278 16.85 59.78 23.51
C ILE A 278 17.11 59.66 25.01
N ASN A 279 16.81 58.49 25.60
CA ASN A 279 17.02 58.22 27.02
C ASN A 279 18.38 57.52 27.21
N ILE A 280 19.32 58.23 27.82
CA ILE A 280 20.67 57.75 28.09
C ILE A 280 20.84 57.83 29.61
N ASP A 281 21.22 56.69 30.19
CA ASP A 281 21.49 56.51 31.61
C ASP A 281 22.34 57.68 32.14
N THR A 282 21.85 58.35 33.19
CA THR A 282 22.36 59.63 33.71
C THR A 282 23.84 59.59 34.10
N ASN A 283 24.40 58.39 34.22
CA ASN A 283 25.79 58.15 34.56
C ASN A 283 26.79 58.40 33.40
N PHE A 284 26.32 58.65 32.17
CA PHE A 284 27.19 58.66 30.99
C PHE A 284 27.42 60.03 30.32
N GLY A 285 27.04 61.14 30.97
CA GLY A 285 27.55 62.50 30.67
C GLY A 285 27.56 62.88 29.18
N LEU A 286 26.39 62.87 28.54
CA LEU A 286 26.27 63.04 27.10
C LEU A 286 25.66 64.42 26.77
N ASP A 287 26.25 65.14 25.80
CA ASP A 287 25.82 66.47 25.33
C ASP A 287 24.45 66.40 24.62
N LEU A 288 23.37 66.34 25.41
CA LEU A 288 22.01 66.49 24.93
C LEU A 288 21.71 67.99 24.80
N SER A 289 21.99 68.55 23.62
CA SER A 289 21.57 69.92 23.29
C SER A 289 20.25 69.89 22.54
N PHE A 290 19.24 70.53 23.12
CA PHE A 290 17.99 70.84 22.43
C PHE A 290 18.05 72.29 21.98
N ASN A 291 18.09 72.49 20.66
CA ASN A 291 17.98 73.82 20.09
C ASN A 291 16.59 73.96 19.48
N LEU A 292 15.75 74.75 20.13
CA LEU A 292 14.59 75.35 19.48
C LEU A 292 15.10 76.50 18.61
N ALA A 293 14.37 76.86 17.56
CA ALA A 293 14.78 77.91 16.62
C ALA A 293 15.11 79.27 17.27
N SER A 294 14.77 79.45 18.56
CA SER A 294 14.89 80.69 19.32
C SER A 294 15.70 80.57 20.64
N ILE A 295 16.10 79.35 21.07
CA ILE A 295 16.76 79.12 22.36
C ILE A 295 18.05 78.30 22.14
N PRO A 296 19.23 78.94 22.15
CA PRO A 296 20.50 78.27 21.83
C PRO A 296 21.18 77.49 22.98
N ALA A 297 20.75 77.65 24.24
CA ALA A 297 21.33 76.96 25.39
C ALA A 297 20.40 77.05 26.62
N GLY A 298 20.11 75.92 27.29
CA GLY A 298 19.47 75.95 28.62
C GLY A 298 18.40 74.91 28.96
N LEU A 299 18.15 73.90 28.12
CA LEU A 299 17.25 72.80 28.47
C LEU A 299 17.98 71.80 29.40
N ASN A 300 17.61 71.81 30.69
CA ASN A 300 18.07 70.77 31.62
C ASN A 300 17.16 69.56 31.47
N CYS A 301 17.71 68.45 30.97
CA CYS A 301 16.98 67.22 30.69
C CYS A 301 17.46 66.06 31.56
N TRP A 302 16.55 65.21 32.00
CA TRP A 302 16.83 63.97 32.73
C TRP A 302 15.87 62.85 32.31
N PRO A 303 16.32 61.58 32.34
CA PRO A 303 15.45 60.41 32.17
C PRO A 303 14.29 60.40 33.17
N LYS A 304 13.07 60.12 32.70
CA LYS A 304 11.94 59.89 33.59
C LYS A 304 11.96 58.42 34.06
N GLY A 305 12.00 58.20 35.37
CA GLY A 305 12.08 56.87 35.96
C GLY A 305 10.97 55.93 35.50
N GLY A 306 11.33 54.68 35.16
CA GLY A 306 10.37 53.62 34.83
C GLY A 306 10.11 53.38 33.34
N THR A 307 10.64 54.19 32.41
CA THR A 307 10.54 53.88 30.96
C THR A 307 11.88 54.05 30.23
N LYS A 308 12.10 53.26 29.18
CA LYS A 308 13.30 53.35 28.32
C LYS A 308 13.20 54.40 27.21
N TYR A 309 12.05 55.06 27.08
CA TYR A 309 11.72 55.89 25.91
C TYR A 309 11.47 57.35 26.24
N THR A 310 11.40 57.73 27.52
CA THR A 310 10.94 59.08 27.92
C THR A 310 12.05 59.90 28.58
N LEU A 311 12.10 61.17 28.22
CA LEU A 311 13.04 62.19 28.69
C LEU A 311 12.24 63.40 29.16
N SER A 312 12.51 63.89 30.37
CA SER A 312 11.88 65.09 30.92
C SER A 312 12.87 66.24 30.86
N CYS A 313 12.45 67.40 30.39
CA CYS A 313 13.27 68.60 30.27
C CYS A 313 12.55 69.81 30.85
N THR A 314 13.27 70.70 31.52
CA THR A 314 12.73 71.98 32.04
C THR A 314 13.34 73.18 31.35
N ILE A 315 12.51 74.19 31.09
CA ILE A 315 12.93 75.54 30.69
C ILE A 315 12.60 76.52 31.82
N ASN A 316 13.58 77.32 32.25
CA ASN A 316 13.36 78.42 33.19
C ASN A 316 12.88 79.67 32.42
N ILE A 317 11.60 80.02 32.58
CA ILE A 317 10.89 81.01 31.74
C ILE A 317 11.21 82.46 32.15
N GLN A 318 11.92 82.70 33.25
CA GLN A 318 12.08 84.05 33.82
C GLN A 318 12.79 85.08 32.89
N THR A 319 13.39 84.66 31.76
CA THR A 319 14.14 85.58 30.87
C THR A 319 13.85 85.48 29.37
N GLN A 320 12.98 84.60 28.88
CA GLN A 320 12.81 84.42 27.41
C GLN A 320 11.35 84.26 27.00
N ASN A 321 10.86 85.16 26.12
CA ASN A 321 9.71 84.86 25.27
C ASN A 321 10.07 83.59 24.47
N LEU A 322 9.47 82.46 24.85
CA LEU A 322 9.62 81.19 24.13
C LEU A 322 9.16 81.40 22.68
N GLY A 323 10.13 81.62 21.79
CA GLY A 323 9.89 81.63 20.36
C GLY A 323 9.62 80.23 19.81
N LYS A 324 9.54 80.15 18.50
CA LYS A 324 9.24 78.99 17.63
C LYS A 324 9.77 77.63 18.14
N ALA A 325 8.90 76.61 18.16
CA ALA A 325 9.22 75.26 18.63
C ALA A 325 10.02 74.44 17.60
N TYR A 326 9.71 74.57 16.30
CA TYR A 326 10.44 73.87 15.23
C TYR A 326 11.38 74.78 14.43
N PRO A 327 12.51 74.26 13.90
CA PRO A 327 12.98 72.88 14.05
C PRO A 327 13.53 72.57 15.45
N LEU A 328 13.30 71.34 15.90
CA LEU A 328 13.88 70.76 17.11
C LEU A 328 15.14 70.01 16.72
N SER A 329 16.30 70.42 17.22
CA SER A 329 17.54 69.66 17.03
C SER A 329 17.85 68.85 18.28
N VAL A 330 18.19 67.57 18.12
CA VAL A 330 18.63 66.69 19.21
C VAL A 330 19.98 66.11 18.85
N THR A 331 20.95 66.38 19.70
CA THR A 331 22.31 65.83 19.58
C THR A 331 22.51 64.74 20.62
N ALA A 332 22.95 63.56 20.19
CA ALA A 332 23.33 62.47 21.07
C ALA A 332 24.64 61.84 20.60
N GLY A 333 25.72 62.01 21.37
CA GLY A 333 27.01 61.36 21.13
C GLY A 333 27.68 61.87 19.86
N GLY A 334 27.51 63.16 19.55
CA GLY A 334 27.95 63.80 18.32
C GLY A 334 27.00 63.65 17.14
N VAL A 335 25.99 62.76 17.21
CA VAL A 335 24.99 62.59 16.14
C VAL A 335 23.84 63.56 16.35
N THR A 336 23.68 64.52 15.44
CA THR A 336 22.60 65.52 15.48
C THR A 336 21.48 65.15 14.52
N THR A 337 20.24 65.11 15.02
CA THR A 337 19.02 64.95 14.19
C THR A 337 18.13 66.18 14.33
N LYS A 338 17.44 66.57 13.25
CA LYS A 338 16.48 67.68 13.24
C LYS A 338 15.08 67.16 12.95
N PHE A 339 14.12 67.64 13.74
CA PHE A 339 12.70 67.37 13.57
C PHE A 339 11.97 68.68 13.26
N TYR A 340 11.01 68.59 12.36
CA TYR A 340 10.21 69.70 11.83
C TYR A 340 8.72 69.55 12.11
N ARG A 341 8.26 68.31 12.38
CA ARG A 341 6.84 67.98 12.52
C ARG A 341 6.51 66.99 13.64
N THR A 342 7.37 66.84 14.64
CA THR A 342 7.08 65.92 15.76
C THR A 342 5.69 66.25 16.36
N PRO A 343 4.82 65.26 16.59
CA PRO A 343 3.55 65.48 17.24
C PRO A 343 3.72 66.11 18.62
N MET A 344 2.92 67.14 18.92
CA MET A 344 2.94 67.81 20.22
C MET A 344 1.55 67.91 20.83
N ILE A 345 1.48 67.94 22.16
CA ILE A 345 0.27 68.30 22.91
C ILE A 345 0.61 69.47 23.84
N ASN A 346 -0.26 70.47 23.84
CA ASN A 346 -0.21 71.57 24.79
C ASN A 346 -1.08 71.19 25.99
N GLY A 347 -0.60 71.32 27.23
CA GLY A 347 -1.17 70.68 28.42
C GLY A 347 -2.67 70.91 28.73
N THR A 348 -3.36 71.84 28.05
CA THR A 348 -4.82 71.99 28.14
C THR A 348 -5.61 71.20 27.09
N ASP A 349 -4.94 70.66 26.07
CA ASP A 349 -5.55 69.96 24.94
C ASP A 349 -5.74 68.47 25.24
N THR A 350 -6.59 67.81 24.46
CA THR A 350 -6.95 66.38 24.64
C THR A 350 -6.40 65.46 23.54
N PHE A 351 -5.71 66.03 22.56
CA PHE A 351 -5.15 65.35 21.40
C PHE A 351 -3.78 65.92 21.08
N PHE A 352 -2.90 65.09 20.53
CA PHE A 352 -1.65 65.59 19.95
C PHE A 352 -1.93 66.10 18.54
N TYR A 353 -1.14 67.06 18.09
CA TYR A 353 -1.18 67.58 16.73
C TYR A 353 0.20 67.69 16.10
N SER A 354 0.26 67.53 14.78
CA SER A 354 1.44 67.82 13.96
C SER A 354 1.03 68.48 12.65
N VAL A 355 1.95 69.18 12.00
CA VAL A 355 1.71 69.79 10.69
C VAL A 355 2.76 69.31 9.69
N ILE A 356 2.30 68.82 8.54
CA ILE A 356 3.17 68.36 7.45
C ILE A 356 3.03 69.31 6.26
N LYS A 357 4.17 69.77 5.74
CA LYS A 357 4.21 70.52 4.49
C LYS A 357 4.26 69.56 3.30
N THR A 358 3.29 69.67 2.41
CA THR A 358 3.11 68.77 1.27
C THR A 358 2.59 69.52 0.04
N ASN A 359 2.56 68.85 -1.12
CA ASN A 359 1.86 69.34 -2.30
C ASN A 359 1.02 68.21 -2.92
N VAL A 360 -0.10 67.89 -2.25
CA VAL A 360 -0.95 66.74 -2.59
C VAL A 360 -2.43 67.11 -2.54
N THR A 361 -3.26 66.28 -3.16
CA THR A 361 -4.72 66.41 -3.16
C THR A 361 -5.29 66.16 -1.76
N TYR A 362 -6.58 66.43 -1.55
CA TYR A 362 -7.24 66.14 -0.27
C TYR A 362 -7.25 64.64 0.03
N GLU A 363 -7.54 63.80 -0.97
CA GLU A 363 -7.58 62.34 -0.80
C GLU A 363 -6.19 61.79 -0.40
N ASP A 364 -5.13 62.26 -1.06
CA ASP A 364 -3.76 61.92 -0.70
C ASP A 364 -3.40 62.45 0.69
N ALA A 365 -3.83 63.65 1.07
CA ALA A 365 -3.61 64.20 2.40
C ALA A 365 -4.29 63.37 3.49
N GLN A 366 -5.53 62.92 3.26
CA GLN A 366 -6.24 62.01 4.13
C GLN A 366 -5.51 60.66 4.26
N ASN A 367 -5.10 60.08 3.14
CA ASN A 367 -4.37 58.83 3.11
C ASN A 367 -3.04 58.94 3.86
N LEU A 368 -2.26 60.00 3.62
CA LEU A 368 -1.01 60.30 4.31
C LEU A 368 -1.21 60.46 5.82
N ALA A 369 -2.21 61.23 6.24
CA ALA A 369 -2.52 61.40 7.67
C ALA A 369 -2.84 60.06 8.34
N SER A 370 -3.63 59.21 7.69
CA SER A 370 -4.05 57.90 8.21
C SER A 370 -2.92 56.87 8.30
N MET A 371 -1.86 57.03 7.51
CA MET A 371 -0.69 56.15 7.56
C MET A 371 0.17 56.47 8.79
N ILE A 372 0.19 57.72 9.26
CA ILE A 372 1.11 58.16 10.31
C ILE A 372 0.61 57.69 11.67
N HIS A 373 1.50 57.07 12.44
CA HIS A 373 1.23 56.62 13.80
C HIS A 373 2.20 57.29 14.76
N MET A 374 1.67 57.76 15.88
CA MET A 374 2.46 58.25 17.00
C MET A 374 2.13 57.38 18.21
N GLU A 375 3.07 56.53 18.62
CA GLU A 375 2.92 55.64 19.79
C GLU A 375 1.60 54.86 19.75
N GLY A 376 1.30 54.22 18.62
CA GLY A 376 0.05 53.53 18.34
C GLY A 376 -1.16 54.42 18.07
N LEU A 377 -1.14 55.71 18.41
CA LEU A 377 -2.22 56.61 18.04
C LEU A 377 -2.18 56.86 16.54
N GLN A 378 -3.20 56.41 15.82
CA GLN A 378 -3.34 56.67 14.40
C GLN A 378 -3.65 58.15 14.15
N GLY A 379 -2.89 58.75 13.24
CA GLY A 379 -3.08 60.11 12.77
C GLY A 379 -4.31 60.21 11.87
N GLN A 380 -4.96 61.37 11.90
CA GLN A 380 -6.11 61.66 11.06
C GLN A 380 -6.05 63.11 10.61
N LEU A 381 -6.57 63.39 9.42
CA LEU A 381 -6.69 64.76 8.95
C LEU A 381 -7.59 65.54 9.91
N GLY A 382 -7.07 66.60 10.47
CA GLY A 382 -7.71 67.36 11.53
C GLY A 382 -8.59 68.48 11.02
N VAL A 383 -9.22 69.15 11.98
CA VAL A 383 -10.00 70.38 11.79
C VAL A 383 -9.52 71.39 12.81
N ILE A 384 -9.39 72.66 12.42
CA ILE A 384 -8.98 73.75 13.30
C ILE A 384 -10.24 74.42 13.85
N PRO A 385 -10.63 74.20 15.12
CA PRO A 385 -11.95 74.62 15.60
C PRO A 385 -11.97 76.05 16.17
N THR A 386 -10.80 76.61 16.52
CA THR A 386 -10.72 77.94 17.16
C THR A 386 -9.48 78.71 16.70
N GLN A 387 -9.54 80.05 16.81
CA GLN A 387 -8.39 80.93 16.58
C GLN A 387 -7.21 80.59 17.51
N LYS A 388 -7.46 80.12 18.73
CA LYS A 388 -6.40 79.73 19.68
C LYS A 388 -5.56 78.57 19.14
N VAL A 389 -6.20 77.58 18.51
CA VAL A 389 -5.51 76.44 17.88
C VAL A 389 -4.69 76.93 16.69
N LEU A 390 -5.26 77.76 15.82
CA LEU A 390 -4.53 78.35 14.68
C LEU A 390 -3.30 79.16 15.15
N ASN A 391 -3.45 79.98 16.20
CA ASN A 391 -2.35 80.76 16.77
C ASN A 391 -1.25 79.87 17.35
N SER A 392 -1.61 78.73 17.95
CA SER A 392 -0.65 77.77 18.48
C SER A 392 0.13 77.11 17.34
N ILE A 393 -0.55 76.64 16.30
CA ILE A 393 0.09 76.11 15.08
C ILE A 393 1.06 77.13 14.47
N ASN A 394 0.61 78.37 14.28
CA ASN A 394 1.44 79.45 13.71
C ASN A 394 2.65 79.82 14.61
N LYS A 395 2.52 79.68 15.93
CA LYS A 395 3.61 79.90 16.89
C LYS A 395 4.64 78.78 16.83
N ASP A 396 4.19 77.54 16.79
CA ASP A 396 5.04 76.36 17.00
C ASP A 396 5.79 75.95 15.72
N PHE A 397 5.16 76.10 14.54
CA PHE A 397 5.71 75.68 13.26
C PHE A 397 6.21 76.87 12.43
N SER A 398 7.52 77.09 12.43
CA SER A 398 8.12 78.32 11.89
C SER A 398 8.47 78.32 10.41
N SER A 399 8.43 77.17 9.73
CA SER A 399 8.80 77.03 8.32
C SER A 399 7.80 77.65 7.34
N PHE A 400 6.74 78.27 7.86
CA PHE A 400 5.67 78.92 7.10
C PHE A 400 5.81 80.46 7.01
N THR A 401 6.85 81.06 7.59
CA THR A 401 7.06 82.51 7.45
C THR A 401 7.44 82.88 6.02
N GLY A 402 6.56 83.63 5.33
CA GLY A 402 6.80 84.16 3.97
C GLY A 402 6.23 83.32 2.82
N VAL A 403 5.55 82.21 3.10
CA VAL A 403 4.89 81.35 2.09
C VAL A 403 3.41 81.22 2.48
N LYS A 404 2.49 81.37 1.52
CA LYS A 404 1.07 81.04 1.74
C LYS A 404 0.97 79.55 2.08
N PHE A 405 0.38 79.22 3.22
CA PHE A 405 0.29 77.86 3.72
C PHE A 405 -1.18 77.51 3.96
N ASP A 406 -1.67 76.56 3.17
CA ASP A 406 -3.08 76.23 3.05
C ASP A 406 -3.35 74.84 3.65
N MET A 407 -3.96 74.76 4.83
CA MET A 407 -4.19 73.51 5.55
C MET A 407 -5.53 72.89 5.20
N TRP A 408 -5.53 71.67 4.63
CA TRP A 408 -6.76 70.91 4.40
C TRP A 408 -7.55 70.72 5.70
N GLN A 409 -8.86 70.97 5.65
CA GLN A 409 -9.80 70.78 6.76
C GLN A 409 -10.63 69.53 6.50
N SER A 410 -10.68 68.61 7.45
CA SER A 410 -11.46 67.37 7.30
C SER A 410 -12.97 67.54 7.56
N VAL A 411 -13.59 68.41 6.78
CA VAL A 411 -15.02 68.73 6.89
C VAL A 411 -15.72 68.74 5.55
N ASN A 412 -16.99 68.35 5.57
CA ASN A 412 -17.94 68.61 4.51
C ASN A 412 -18.89 69.70 4.99
N TYR A 413 -19.42 70.51 4.07
CA TYR A 413 -20.47 71.47 4.40
C TYR A 413 -21.83 70.90 4.03
N SER A 414 -22.66 70.63 5.03
CA SER A 414 -24.01 70.11 4.83
C SER A 414 -24.95 71.27 4.52
N THR A 415 -25.42 71.35 3.27
CA THR A 415 -26.38 72.38 2.85
C THR A 415 -27.75 72.20 3.51
N ALA A 416 -28.07 71.01 4.01
CA ALA A 416 -29.31 70.72 4.72
C ALA A 416 -29.34 71.29 6.14
N THR A 417 -28.23 71.20 6.87
CA THR A 417 -28.11 71.69 8.26
C THR A 417 -27.43 73.06 8.35
N SER A 418 -26.79 73.52 7.27
CA SER A 418 -25.92 74.71 7.26
C SER A 418 -24.76 74.62 8.26
N GLU A 419 -24.29 73.39 8.50
CA GLU A 419 -23.20 73.09 9.43
C GLU A 419 -22.08 72.33 8.71
N PHE A 420 -20.86 72.44 9.25
CA PHE A 420 -19.77 71.57 8.87
C PHE A 420 -19.89 70.23 9.59
N GLU A 421 -19.62 69.13 8.90
CA GLU A 421 -19.61 67.78 9.45
C GLU A 421 -18.23 67.14 9.21
N ASN A 422 -17.71 66.37 10.18
CA ASN A 422 -16.43 65.68 10.00
C ASN A 422 -16.50 64.68 8.83
N LEU A 423 -15.49 64.72 7.95
CA LEU A 423 -15.39 63.80 6.81
C LEU A 423 -14.67 62.50 7.14
N VAL A 424 -13.79 62.51 8.15
CA VAL A 424 -12.93 61.37 8.49
C VAL A 424 -12.88 61.17 10.00
N GLY A 425 -12.29 60.05 10.41
CA GLY A 425 -12.02 59.77 11.81
C GLY A 425 -13.22 59.25 12.61
N PRO A 426 -13.09 59.11 13.94
CA PRO A 426 -14.09 58.48 14.80
C PRO A 426 -15.38 59.31 14.95
N ASN A 427 -15.39 60.55 14.45
CA ASN A 427 -16.52 61.47 14.51
C ASN A 427 -17.14 61.75 13.12
N ILE A 428 -16.86 60.92 12.12
CA ILE A 428 -17.43 61.07 10.77
C ILE A 428 -18.96 61.31 10.79
N GLY A 429 -19.41 62.30 10.01
CA GLY A 429 -20.81 62.71 9.92
C GLY A 429 -21.37 63.50 11.10
N LYS A 430 -20.59 63.72 12.18
CA LYS A 430 -21.02 64.57 13.29
C LYS A 430 -20.73 66.05 13.02
N PRO A 431 -21.58 66.99 13.48
CA PRO A 431 -21.32 68.42 13.41
C PRO A 431 -19.95 68.78 14.00
N GLN A 432 -19.25 69.69 13.34
CA GLN A 432 -17.89 70.10 13.69
C GLN A 432 -17.73 71.61 13.54
N THR A 433 -17.18 72.27 14.55
CA THR A 433 -16.83 73.69 14.44
C THR A 433 -15.53 73.86 13.65
N VAL A 434 -15.54 74.78 12.69
CA VAL A 434 -14.37 75.20 11.91
C VAL A 434 -14.13 76.68 12.18
N PHE A 435 -12.90 77.05 12.50
CA PHE A 435 -12.53 78.45 12.64
C PHE A 435 -12.24 79.06 11.27
N TYR A 436 -12.85 80.21 11.00
CA TYR A 436 -12.54 81.05 9.85
C TYR A 436 -12.93 82.52 10.12
N ASN A 437 -12.24 83.49 9.49
CA ASN A 437 -12.45 84.92 9.73
C ASN A 437 -13.00 85.71 8.52
N ASN A 438 -13.20 85.05 7.38
CA ASN A 438 -13.84 85.59 6.18
C ASN A 438 -15.31 85.12 6.06
N THR A 439 -16.08 85.72 5.17
CA THR A 439 -17.44 85.23 4.87
C THR A 439 -17.36 83.98 3.98
N LEU A 440 -17.96 82.87 4.41
CA LEU A 440 -18.03 81.65 3.59
C LEU A 440 -19.04 81.83 2.45
N SER A 441 -18.58 81.75 1.19
CA SER A 441 -19.45 81.70 0.02
C SER A 441 -20.01 80.29 -0.17
N THR A 442 -21.29 80.08 0.11
CA THR A 442 -21.97 78.79 -0.10
C THR A 442 -22.43 78.58 -1.56
N ALA A 443 -22.31 79.61 -2.40
CA ALA A 443 -22.64 79.53 -3.82
C ALA A 443 -21.70 78.54 -4.53
N GLY A 444 -22.25 77.42 -5.01
CA GLY A 444 -21.50 76.38 -5.73
C GLY A 444 -20.80 75.34 -4.84
N VAL A 445 -21.06 75.33 -3.53
CA VAL A 445 -20.60 74.26 -2.63
C VAL A 445 -21.46 73.02 -2.85
N THR A 446 -20.82 71.88 -3.12
CA THR A 446 -21.45 70.57 -3.30
C THR A 446 -20.94 69.60 -2.23
N GLY A 447 -21.53 68.41 -2.10
CA GLY A 447 -20.99 67.37 -1.20
C GLY A 447 -19.56 66.91 -1.55
N ASN A 448 -19.06 67.26 -2.74
CA ASN A 448 -17.70 66.97 -3.18
C ASN A 448 -16.72 68.13 -2.94
N SER A 449 -17.21 69.29 -2.49
CA SER A 449 -16.33 70.42 -2.18
C SER A 449 -15.38 70.06 -1.03
N ARG A 450 -14.15 70.54 -1.10
CA ARG A 450 -13.13 70.41 -0.06
C ARG A 450 -12.72 71.79 0.45
N PHE A 451 -12.29 71.85 1.70
CA PHE A 451 -12.02 73.11 2.39
C PHE A 451 -10.57 73.13 2.86
N TYR A 452 -9.93 74.29 2.74
CA TYR A 452 -8.62 74.54 3.34
C TYR A 452 -8.60 75.90 4.03
N LEU A 453 -7.78 76.01 5.07
CA LEU A 453 -7.62 77.19 5.90
C LEU A 453 -6.22 77.75 5.71
N ASP A 454 -6.10 79.03 5.35
CA ASP A 454 -4.80 79.68 5.29
C ASP A 454 -4.28 80.08 6.69
N ASN A 455 -2.99 80.46 6.76
CA ASN A 455 -2.35 80.87 8.00
C ASN A 455 -2.91 82.17 8.62
N LEU A 456 -3.72 82.94 7.89
CA LEU A 456 -4.43 84.12 8.39
C LEU A 456 -5.82 83.78 8.91
N GLY A 457 -6.30 82.56 8.68
CA GLY A 457 -7.62 82.09 9.13
C GLY A 457 -8.73 82.30 8.11
N ALA A 458 -8.43 82.58 6.84
CA ALA A 458 -9.45 82.59 5.80
C ALA A 458 -9.69 81.16 5.27
N ILE A 459 -10.96 80.75 5.21
CA ILE A 459 -11.36 79.47 4.64
C ILE A 459 -11.65 79.62 3.15
N HIS A 460 -11.18 78.65 2.37
CA HIS A 460 -11.34 78.59 0.93
C HIS A 460 -11.99 77.27 0.53
N THR A 461 -12.72 77.27 -0.59
CA THR A 461 -13.37 76.09 -1.15
C THR A 461 -12.68 75.66 -2.44
N SER A 462 -12.51 74.34 -2.61
CA SER A 462 -12.07 73.74 -3.86
C SER A 462 -13.12 72.76 -4.36
N ASN A 463 -13.64 73.00 -5.57
CA ASN A 463 -14.69 72.17 -6.19
C ASN A 463 -14.14 71.00 -7.02
N ASN A 464 -12.82 71.00 -7.28
CA ASN A 464 -12.09 69.87 -7.82
C ASN A 464 -11.00 69.50 -6.80
N ASP A 465 -10.60 68.23 -6.75
CA ASP A 465 -9.48 67.77 -5.91
C ASP A 465 -8.12 68.21 -6.49
N ILE A 466 -8.02 69.51 -6.84
CA ILE A 466 -6.82 70.14 -7.36
C ILE A 466 -5.95 70.52 -6.17
N GLN A 467 -4.63 70.35 -6.32
CA GLN A 467 -3.63 70.83 -5.37
C GLN A 467 -3.97 72.26 -4.93
N ALA A 468 -3.97 72.54 -3.62
CA ALA A 468 -4.13 73.93 -3.18
C ALA A 468 -3.06 74.77 -3.88
N ASN A 469 -3.41 75.98 -4.32
CA ASN A 469 -2.61 76.77 -5.27
C ASN A 469 -1.22 77.22 -4.73
N ASN A 470 -0.78 76.73 -3.58
CA ASN A 470 0.57 76.78 -3.01
C ASN A 470 0.69 75.61 -2.00
N TYR A 471 1.92 75.20 -1.64
CA TYR A 471 2.22 74.09 -0.71
C TYR A 471 1.15 73.89 0.38
N SER A 472 0.36 72.82 0.26
CA SER A 472 -0.70 72.49 1.20
C SER A 472 -0.13 71.95 2.51
N GLY A 473 -0.79 72.26 3.62
CA GLY A 473 -0.55 71.68 4.92
C GLY A 473 -1.46 70.51 5.20
N ILE A 474 -0.92 69.44 5.79
CA ILE A 474 -1.72 68.43 6.47
C ILE A 474 -1.65 68.75 7.96
N TYR A 475 -2.76 69.24 8.52
CA TYR A 475 -2.93 69.29 9.97
C TYR A 475 -3.39 67.91 10.44
N ILE A 476 -2.59 67.24 11.26
CA ILE A 476 -2.83 65.87 11.71
C ILE A 476 -3.13 65.89 13.19
N MET A 477 -4.21 65.24 13.59
CA MET A 477 -4.59 65.04 14.99
C MET A 477 -4.42 63.56 15.38
N TYR A 478 -4.00 63.31 16.61
CA TYR A 478 -3.81 61.96 17.16
C TYR A 478 -4.58 61.81 18.48
N GLY A 479 -5.05 60.59 18.78
CA GLY A 479 -5.68 60.28 20.06
C GLY A 479 -7.18 60.59 20.15
N GLN A 480 -7.85 60.89 19.02
CA GLN A 480 -9.31 61.10 19.00
C GLN A 480 -10.14 59.82 19.21
N SER A 481 -9.55 58.64 19.00
CA SER A 481 -10.22 57.36 19.22
C SER A 481 -9.91 56.80 20.61
N ASN A 482 -10.89 56.14 21.23
CA ASN A 482 -10.69 55.32 22.42
C ASN A 482 -10.79 53.80 22.14
N ILE A 483 -10.91 53.42 20.87
CA ILE A 483 -11.02 52.01 20.45
C ILE A 483 -9.64 51.46 20.10
N PHE A 484 -9.20 50.43 20.80
CA PHE A 484 -7.99 49.65 20.51
C PHE A 484 -8.31 48.59 19.44
N THR A 485 -7.47 48.49 18.41
CA THR A 485 -7.60 47.50 17.32
C THR A 485 -6.25 46.89 16.95
N VAL A 486 -6.29 45.76 16.23
CA VAL A 486 -5.10 45.05 15.75
C VAL A 486 -5.22 44.87 14.24
N THR A 487 -4.12 45.08 13.52
CA THR A 487 -4.06 44.90 12.06
C THR A 487 -3.04 43.80 11.72
N PRO A 488 -3.40 42.83 10.85
CA PRO A 488 -4.68 42.67 10.15
C PRO A 488 -5.84 42.27 11.07
N LEU A 489 -7.07 42.63 10.69
CA LEU A 489 -8.29 42.16 11.36
C LEU A 489 -8.65 40.76 10.83
N SER A 490 -9.11 39.88 11.72
CA SER A 490 -9.68 38.57 11.36
C SER A 490 -8.78 37.64 10.53
N GLN A 491 -7.46 37.72 10.71
CA GLN A 491 -6.48 36.90 9.98
C GLN A 491 -6.33 35.50 10.60
N LEU A 492 -6.28 34.48 9.72
CA LEU A 492 -5.85 33.12 10.04
C LEU A 492 -4.37 32.92 9.71
N TYR A 493 -3.57 32.48 10.69
CA TYR A 493 -2.18 32.09 10.51
C TYR A 493 -2.04 30.57 10.45
N LEU A 494 -1.51 30.05 9.34
CA LEU A 494 -1.08 28.66 9.24
C LEU A 494 0.36 28.56 9.71
N ILE A 495 0.61 27.74 10.74
CA ILE A 495 1.90 27.69 11.43
C ILE A 495 2.45 26.27 11.50
N PRO A 496 3.78 26.10 11.52
CA PRO A 496 4.36 24.78 11.72
C PRO A 496 4.12 24.26 13.13
N THR A 497 4.12 22.94 13.29
CA THR A 497 3.95 22.26 14.59
C THR A 497 5.04 22.61 15.61
N SER A 498 6.20 23.12 15.15
CA SER A 498 7.26 23.67 15.99
C SER A 498 6.93 25.02 16.64
N GLY A 499 5.83 25.66 16.26
CA GLY A 499 5.52 27.04 16.60
C GLY A 499 6.26 28.03 15.70
N THR A 500 5.94 29.32 15.86
CA THR A 500 6.53 30.40 15.07
C THR A 500 6.41 31.74 15.79
N ILE A 501 7.04 32.79 15.26
CA ILE A 501 6.85 34.16 15.71
C ILE A 501 6.03 34.90 14.66
N ILE A 502 4.96 35.56 15.09
CA ILE A 502 4.18 36.46 14.24
C ILE A 502 4.38 37.92 14.70
N GLN A 503 4.23 38.86 13.78
CA GLN A 503 4.22 40.29 14.07
C GLN A 503 2.87 40.88 13.66
N VAL A 504 2.29 41.70 14.53
CA VAL A 504 1.03 42.40 14.30
C VAL A 504 1.19 43.88 14.60
N VAL A 505 0.38 44.73 13.96
CA VAL A 505 0.31 46.16 14.24
C VAL A 505 -0.79 46.41 15.27
N LEU A 506 -0.48 47.18 16.31
CA LEU A 506 -1.37 47.56 17.39
C LEU A 506 -1.79 49.02 17.21
N ASN A 507 -3.07 49.27 16.97
CA ASN A 507 -3.57 50.63 16.83
C ASN A 507 -4.25 51.09 18.11
N ASN A 508 -4.05 52.37 18.40
CA ASN A 508 -4.54 53.09 19.57
C ASN A 508 -4.12 52.43 20.90
N ILE A 509 -2.85 52.03 21.00
CA ILE A 509 -2.29 51.37 22.17
C ILE A 509 -2.10 52.32 23.37
N GLY A 510 -1.94 53.62 23.13
CA GLY A 510 -1.62 54.62 24.15
C GLY A 510 -0.15 55.05 24.10
N THR A 511 0.17 56.17 24.77
CA THR A 511 1.53 56.75 24.74
C THR A 511 2.47 56.05 25.72
N ALA A 512 3.79 56.13 25.47
CA ALA A 512 4.80 55.51 26.35
C ALA A 512 4.79 56.08 27.78
N ASN A 513 4.26 57.31 27.95
CA ASN A 513 4.07 57.96 29.24
C ASN A 513 2.85 57.44 30.02
N ASN A 514 1.87 56.87 29.33
CA ASN A 514 0.64 56.34 29.89
C ASN A 514 0.54 54.86 29.49
N GLN A 515 1.51 54.05 29.93
CA GLN A 515 1.61 52.64 29.55
C GLN A 515 0.31 51.91 29.84
N ASP A 516 -0.44 51.65 28.78
CA ASP A 516 -1.56 50.72 28.81
C ASP A 516 -0.99 49.32 28.61
N THR A 517 -1.35 48.40 29.50
CA THR A 517 -0.94 47.01 29.35
C THR A 517 -1.84 46.34 28.31
N VAL A 518 -1.23 45.82 27.25
CA VAL A 518 -1.91 44.94 26.29
C VAL A 518 -1.63 43.50 26.70
N ASN A 519 -2.68 42.80 27.13
CA ASN A 519 -2.62 41.38 27.41
C ASN A 519 -2.91 40.59 26.14
N ILE A 520 -1.95 39.77 25.71
CA ILE A 520 -2.07 38.89 24.54
C ILE A 520 -2.18 37.45 25.05
N THR A 521 -3.32 36.83 24.81
CA THR A 521 -3.62 35.49 25.32
C THR A 521 -4.12 34.57 24.19
N SER A 522 -3.89 33.28 24.34
CA SER A 522 -4.51 32.24 23.52
C SER A 522 -5.05 31.15 24.44
N ASN A 523 -6.34 30.83 24.29
CA ASN A 523 -7.07 29.92 25.20
C ASN A 523 -6.88 30.27 26.69
N GLY A 524 -6.82 31.56 27.03
CA GLY A 524 -6.62 32.05 28.40
C GLY A 524 -5.18 32.01 28.90
N VAL A 525 -4.22 31.47 28.14
CA VAL A 525 -2.79 31.46 28.48
C VAL A 525 -2.11 32.69 27.89
N VAL A 526 -1.29 33.38 28.68
CA VAL A 526 -0.50 34.53 28.21
C VAL A 526 0.59 34.04 27.25
N LEU A 527 0.59 34.59 26.03
CA LEU A 527 1.62 34.28 25.04
C LEU A 527 2.88 35.10 25.30
N PRO A 528 4.10 34.52 25.17
CA PRO A 528 5.33 35.31 25.17
C PRO A 528 5.28 36.34 24.05
N ASN A 529 5.42 37.61 24.41
CA ASN A 529 5.34 38.71 23.46
C ASN A 529 6.29 39.85 23.84
N SER A 530 6.63 40.66 22.84
CA SER A 530 7.34 41.92 23.02
C SER A 530 6.59 43.01 22.26
N ILE A 531 6.26 44.10 22.94
CA ILE A 531 5.55 45.24 22.35
C ILE A 531 6.55 46.36 22.11
N ASP A 532 6.64 46.79 20.85
CA ASP A 532 7.34 48.00 20.46
C ASP A 532 6.32 49.13 20.31
N ILE A 533 6.20 49.93 21.36
CA ILE A 533 5.23 51.04 21.43
C ILE A 533 5.55 52.12 20.37
N LEU A 534 6.83 52.36 20.07
CA LEU A 534 7.23 53.43 19.14
C LEU A 534 6.81 53.10 17.70
N HIS A 535 6.95 51.84 17.30
CA HIS A 535 6.52 51.38 15.98
C HIS A 535 5.10 50.80 15.98
N SER A 536 4.43 50.77 17.13
CA SER A 536 3.06 50.24 17.26
C SER A 536 2.96 48.77 16.83
N THR A 537 3.94 47.93 17.15
CA THR A 537 3.93 46.51 16.77
C THR A 537 4.08 45.60 17.98
N ALA A 538 3.51 44.40 17.89
CA ALA A 538 3.78 43.31 18.83
C ALA A 538 4.35 42.11 18.09
N THR A 539 5.45 41.57 18.60
CA THR A 539 5.96 40.25 18.22
C THR A 539 5.43 39.23 19.22
N ILE A 540 4.85 38.15 18.71
CA ILE A 540 4.14 37.15 19.51
C ILE A 540 4.73 35.79 19.16
N THR A 541 5.18 35.05 20.17
CA THR A 541 5.67 33.69 20.00
C THR A 541 4.50 32.74 20.18
N LEU A 542 4.12 32.07 19.09
CA LEU A 542 3.12 31.01 19.09
C LEU A 542 3.81 29.68 19.46
N PRO A 543 3.26 28.92 20.42
CA PRO A 543 3.91 27.72 20.93
C PRO A 543 3.94 26.60 19.89
N ALA A 544 4.78 25.60 20.15
CA ALA A 544 4.68 24.32 19.47
C ALA A 544 3.38 23.60 19.88
N GLY A 545 2.79 22.87 18.95
CA GLY A 545 1.55 22.13 19.20
C GLY A 545 1.08 21.35 17.99
N VAL A 546 -0.07 20.70 18.14
CA VAL A 546 -0.69 19.85 17.12
C VAL A 546 -2.20 20.12 17.00
N GLY A 547 -2.76 19.76 15.85
CA GLY A 547 -4.21 19.69 15.61
C GLY A 547 -4.84 20.92 14.95
N GLY A 548 -6.17 20.80 14.77
CA GLY A 548 -7.12 21.87 14.46
C GLY A 548 -7.78 21.75 13.09
N ASN A 549 -9.06 21.35 13.02
CA ASN A 549 -9.98 21.90 11.99
C ASN A 549 -10.56 23.25 12.44
N SER A 550 -10.42 23.57 13.73
CA SER A 550 -10.87 24.83 14.32
C SER A 550 -9.66 25.69 14.63
N ALA A 551 -9.64 26.89 14.08
CA ALA A 551 -8.58 27.86 14.34
C ALA A 551 -8.64 28.36 15.79
N VAL A 552 -7.49 28.42 16.45
CA VAL A 552 -7.33 28.82 17.85
C VAL A 552 -7.29 30.34 17.93
N PRO A 553 -8.14 30.99 18.76
CA PRO A 553 -8.15 32.44 18.88
C PRO A 553 -6.92 32.98 19.62
N ILE A 554 -6.49 34.16 19.19
CA ILE A 554 -5.54 35.05 19.86
C ILE A 554 -6.32 36.29 20.28
N THR A 555 -6.46 36.49 21.59
CA THR A 555 -7.19 37.61 22.17
C THR A 555 -6.21 38.68 22.62
N PHE A 556 -6.49 39.92 22.19
CA PHE A 556 -5.77 41.11 22.62
C PHE A 556 -6.71 41.96 23.46
N LYS A 557 -6.24 42.39 24.63
CA LYS A 557 -7.01 43.26 25.51
C LYS A 557 -6.13 44.38 26.03
N ASN A 558 -6.51 45.62 25.71
CA ASN A 558 -5.93 46.81 26.35
C ASN A 558 -6.71 47.11 27.64
N THR A 559 -6.01 47.38 28.74
CA THR A 559 -6.64 47.58 30.07
C THR A 559 -7.34 48.92 30.25
N LYS A 560 -7.02 49.96 29.46
CA LYS A 560 -7.60 51.31 29.62
C LYS A 560 -8.38 51.80 28.40
N LYS A 561 -8.40 51.03 27.31
CA LYS A 561 -9.12 51.35 26.06
C LYS A 561 -10.23 50.35 25.79
N THR A 562 -11.28 50.81 25.11
CA THR A 562 -12.35 49.93 24.63
C THR A 562 -11.76 49.07 23.51
N SER A 563 -11.77 47.75 23.65
CA SER A 563 -11.27 46.87 22.58
C SER A 563 -12.35 46.70 21.51
N GLY A 564 -12.00 46.91 20.24
CA GLY A 564 -12.87 46.56 19.11
C GLY A 564 -12.96 45.05 18.89
N ASN A 565 -13.60 44.61 17.80
CA ASN A 565 -13.57 43.21 17.39
C ASN A 565 -12.13 42.80 17.03
N ILE A 566 -11.53 41.90 17.81
CA ILE A 566 -10.17 41.39 17.59
C ILE A 566 -10.24 39.87 17.53
N ASP A 567 -10.31 39.34 16.30
CA ASP A 567 -10.45 37.90 16.02
C ASP A 567 -9.25 37.35 15.24
N LEU A 568 -8.04 37.45 15.77
CA LEU A 568 -6.90 36.75 15.17
C LEU A 568 -6.94 35.27 15.54
N ARG A 569 -6.61 34.39 14.59
CA ARG A 569 -6.60 32.94 14.83
C ARG A 569 -5.37 32.27 14.22
N TYR A 570 -4.95 31.15 14.78
CA TYR A 570 -3.92 30.30 14.17
C TYR A 570 -4.34 28.84 14.12
N GLN A 571 -3.73 28.09 13.21
CA GLN A 571 -3.96 26.66 13.01
C GLN A 571 -2.65 26.01 12.58
N TYR A 572 -2.42 24.78 13.02
CA TYR A 572 -1.21 24.04 12.64
C TYR A 572 -1.35 23.43 11.24
N ASN A 573 -0.25 23.42 10.51
CA ASN A 573 -0.14 22.79 9.19
C ASN A 573 -0.47 21.30 9.25
N LYS A 574 -0.87 20.75 8.09
CA LYS A 574 -0.99 19.31 7.91
C LYS A 574 0.39 18.67 7.84
N PRO A 575 0.60 17.46 8.39
CA PRO A 575 1.84 16.73 8.20
C PRO A 575 2.09 16.46 6.73
N ILE A 576 3.36 16.43 6.32
CA ILE A 576 3.75 16.00 4.97
C ILE A 576 4.95 15.08 5.10
N ILE A 577 4.88 13.89 4.50
CA ILE A 577 6.05 13.04 4.30
C ILE A 577 6.58 13.34 2.90
N VAL A 578 7.85 13.74 2.83
CA VAL A 578 8.55 14.06 1.57
C VAL A 578 9.29 12.83 1.04
N SER A 579 9.92 12.07 1.93
CA SER A 579 10.66 10.87 1.57
C SER A 579 10.76 9.88 2.74
N TRP A 580 11.21 8.66 2.46
CA TRP A 580 11.51 7.68 3.49
C TRP A 580 12.63 6.74 3.04
N SER A 581 13.30 6.15 4.02
CA SER A 581 14.43 5.22 3.82
C SER A 581 14.38 4.04 4.79
N PRO A 582 14.53 2.80 4.30
CA PRO A 582 14.61 2.42 2.88
C PRO A 582 13.28 2.67 2.16
N LEU A 583 13.33 2.92 0.83
CA LEU A 583 12.15 3.23 0.02
C LEU A 583 11.13 2.08 0.02
N GLN A 584 11.62 0.84 0.07
CA GLN A 584 10.83 -0.38 0.12
C GLN A 584 11.47 -1.34 1.13
N GLN A 585 10.68 -1.79 2.09
CA GLN A 585 11.08 -2.86 3.02
C GLN A 585 10.81 -4.23 2.39
N PRO A 586 11.59 -5.27 2.75
CA PRO A 586 11.24 -6.65 2.42
C PRO A 586 9.93 -7.05 3.10
N THR A 587 9.31 -8.13 2.65
CA THR A 587 8.02 -8.60 3.21
C THR A 587 8.08 -8.96 4.70
N SER A 588 9.28 -9.13 5.28
CA SER A 588 9.50 -9.30 6.71
C SER A 588 9.34 -8.02 7.54
N GLY A 589 9.18 -6.86 6.90
CA GLY A 589 9.13 -5.57 7.56
C GLY A 589 10.49 -5.08 8.04
N GLY A 590 10.50 -3.95 8.77
CA GLY A 590 11.72 -3.32 9.28
C GLY A 590 11.53 -1.88 9.75
N LEU A 591 12.56 -1.33 10.38
CA LEU A 591 12.58 0.08 10.80
C LEU A 591 12.74 0.99 9.58
N THR A 592 11.80 1.92 9.39
CA THR A 592 11.83 2.92 8.31
C THR A 592 11.88 4.32 8.90
N GLN A 593 12.78 5.15 8.37
CA GLN A 593 12.84 6.59 8.61
C GLN A 593 11.95 7.31 7.60
N PHE A 594 11.10 8.22 8.07
CA PHE A 594 10.30 9.12 7.26
C PHE A 594 10.79 10.56 7.49
N ASP A 595 11.11 11.26 6.41
CA ASP A 595 11.51 12.67 6.43
C ASP A 595 10.40 13.53 5.82
N GLY A 596 10.13 14.67 6.43
CA GLY A 596 8.98 15.50 6.10
C GLY A 596 8.93 16.81 6.87
N THR A 597 7.73 17.38 6.94
CA THR A 597 7.43 18.59 7.71
C THR A 597 6.21 18.38 8.59
N ASP A 598 6.11 19.22 9.62
CA ASP A 598 4.94 19.33 10.48
C ASP A 598 4.60 18.02 11.22
N PHE A 599 5.63 17.24 11.57
CA PHE A 599 5.53 16.15 12.55
C PHE A 599 5.57 16.71 13.98
N PHE A 600 5.53 15.85 14.99
CA PHE A 600 5.61 16.30 16.38
C PHE A 600 6.52 15.41 17.24
N PRO A 601 7.37 15.97 18.13
CA PRO A 601 8.25 15.17 18.97
C PRO A 601 7.52 14.27 19.98
N ASP A 602 6.40 14.73 20.53
CA ASP A 602 5.57 13.92 21.41
C ASP A 602 4.79 12.89 20.59
N LYS A 603 5.24 11.63 20.69
CA LYS A 603 4.69 10.51 19.95
C LYS A 603 3.24 10.20 20.31
N THR A 604 2.72 10.61 21.47
CA THR A 604 1.30 10.39 21.80
C THR A 604 0.37 11.24 20.95
N GLN A 605 0.90 12.27 20.28
CA GLN A 605 0.18 13.10 19.33
C GLN A 605 0.22 12.56 17.90
N LEU A 606 0.93 11.46 17.67
CA LEU A 606 1.11 10.85 16.36
C LEU A 606 0.37 9.52 16.30
N THR A 607 -0.47 9.33 15.30
CA THR A 607 -1.04 8.02 14.98
C THR A 607 -0.63 7.65 13.57
N PHE A 608 0.04 6.50 13.40
CA PHE A 608 0.49 6.06 12.09
C PHE A 608 -0.25 4.78 11.70
N GLU A 609 -1.29 4.92 10.89
CA GLU A 609 -2.09 3.79 10.41
C GLU A 609 -1.50 3.25 9.11
N PHE A 610 -1.15 1.98 9.11
CA PHE A 610 -0.61 1.25 7.98
C PHE A 610 -1.59 0.13 7.60
N GLY A 611 -2.38 0.39 6.56
CA GLY A 611 -3.53 -0.45 6.23
C GLY A 611 -4.57 -0.42 7.36
N MET A 612 -4.88 -1.59 7.94
CA MET A 612 -5.82 -1.71 9.07
C MET A 612 -5.13 -1.70 10.44
N SER A 613 -3.80 -1.57 10.50
CA SER A 613 -3.02 -1.64 11.74
C SER A 613 -2.44 -0.28 12.11
N THR A 614 -2.32 0.01 13.41
CA THR A 614 -1.61 1.19 13.90
C THR A 614 -0.17 0.81 14.27
N LEU A 615 0.81 1.52 13.71
CA LEU A 615 2.23 1.30 13.96
C LEU A 615 2.71 2.02 15.21
N THR A 616 3.67 1.41 15.90
CA THR A 616 4.40 2.07 16.99
C THR A 616 5.49 2.97 16.40
N ILE A 617 5.44 4.25 16.75
CA ILE A 617 6.48 5.22 16.40
C ILE A 617 7.62 5.11 17.40
N VAL A 618 8.83 4.90 16.91
CA VAL A 618 10.03 4.72 17.74
C VAL A 618 10.55 6.05 18.25
N ASN A 619 10.71 7.03 17.35
CA ASN A 619 11.16 8.38 17.66
C ASN A 619 10.56 9.36 16.64
N SER A 620 10.42 10.62 17.03
CA SER A 620 9.94 11.69 16.17
C SER A 620 10.56 13.04 16.56
N THR A 621 10.77 13.89 15.55
CA THR A 621 11.08 15.32 15.66
C THR A 621 10.02 16.09 14.86
N TYR A 622 10.21 17.38 14.61
CA TYR A 622 9.30 18.14 13.73
C TYR A 622 9.43 17.79 12.23
N THR A 623 10.52 17.14 11.84
CA THR A 623 10.84 16.87 10.41
C THR A 623 11.22 15.42 10.11
N ARG A 624 11.33 14.57 11.13
CA ARG A 624 11.70 13.17 10.97
C ARG A 624 10.97 12.27 11.96
N MET A 625 10.52 11.11 11.51
CA MET A 625 9.99 10.07 12.39
C MET A 625 10.48 8.68 11.99
N PHE A 626 10.47 7.77 12.94
CA PHE A 626 10.88 6.37 12.74
C PHE A 626 9.73 5.45 13.15
N ALA A 627 9.38 4.50 12.30
CA ALA A 627 8.36 3.50 12.59
C ALA A 627 8.77 2.13 12.08
N ASN A 628 8.36 1.08 12.78
CA ASN A 628 8.56 -0.29 12.31
C ASN A 628 7.43 -0.67 11.35
N ILE A 629 7.76 -0.79 10.07
CA ILE A 629 6.87 -1.37 9.07
C ILE A 629 6.72 -2.86 9.40
N PRO A 630 5.48 -3.37 9.51
CA PRO A 630 5.23 -4.74 9.93
C PRO A 630 5.51 -5.73 8.80
N VAL A 631 5.32 -7.02 9.06
CA VAL A 631 5.26 -8.04 8.00
C VAL A 631 4.08 -7.75 7.07
N GLY A 632 4.27 -7.85 5.76
CA GLY A 632 3.26 -7.47 4.77
C GLY A 632 3.69 -7.79 3.34
N VAL A 633 2.77 -7.58 2.39
CA VAL A 633 2.99 -7.82 0.96
C VAL A 633 2.30 -6.73 0.13
N GLY A 634 2.77 -6.53 -1.11
CA GLY A 634 2.09 -5.65 -2.06
C GLY A 634 2.16 -4.16 -1.70
N LYS A 635 1.05 -3.46 -1.93
CA LYS A 635 0.89 -2.03 -1.69
C LYS A 635 -0.12 -1.76 -0.59
N VAL A 636 0.18 -0.85 0.33
CA VAL A 636 -0.62 -0.55 1.52
C VAL A 636 -0.88 0.95 1.64
N TRP A 637 -2.15 1.34 1.62
CA TRP A 637 -2.55 2.73 1.92
C TRP A 637 -2.29 3.03 3.39
N THR A 638 -1.68 4.17 3.63
CA THR A 638 -1.13 4.54 4.93
C THR A 638 -1.54 5.97 5.27
N ASN A 639 -1.95 6.20 6.51
CA ASN A 639 -2.33 7.51 7.04
C ASN A 639 -1.42 7.89 8.21
N LEU A 640 -0.80 9.06 8.14
CA LEU A 640 -0.14 9.70 9.27
C LEU A 640 -1.06 10.79 9.84
N PHE A 641 -1.41 10.65 11.11
CA PHE A 641 -2.12 11.68 11.87
C PHE A 641 -1.16 12.40 12.81
N VAL A 642 -1.26 13.73 12.83
CA VAL A 642 -0.59 14.61 13.80
C VAL A 642 -1.68 15.44 14.48
N GLY A 643 -2.03 15.07 15.71
CA GLY A 643 -3.27 15.50 16.35
C GLY A 643 -4.48 15.10 15.51
N THR A 644 -5.23 16.08 15.00
CA THR A 644 -6.41 15.85 14.15
C THR A 644 -6.15 15.99 12.65
N GLN A 645 -4.92 16.34 12.23
CA GLN A 645 -4.57 16.51 10.82
C GLN A 645 -4.05 15.19 10.24
N ILE A 646 -4.31 14.96 8.95
CA ILE A 646 -4.01 13.70 8.26
C ILE A 646 -3.19 13.93 6.99
N PHE A 647 -2.24 13.02 6.74
CA PHE A 647 -1.55 12.83 5.46
C PHE A 647 -1.66 11.39 5.01
N THR A 648 -2.13 11.17 3.78
CA THR A 648 -2.36 9.83 3.22
C THR A 648 -1.42 9.57 2.05
N PHE A 649 -0.78 8.40 2.03
CA PHE A 649 0.10 7.97 0.95
C PHE A 649 0.06 6.45 0.75
N LEU A 650 0.59 5.97 -0.38
CA LEU A 650 0.67 4.55 -0.71
C LEU A 650 2.09 4.02 -0.48
N TYR A 651 2.24 3.07 0.43
CA TYR A 651 3.51 2.38 0.68
C TYR A 651 3.59 1.09 -0.13
N THR A 652 4.80 0.68 -0.55
CA THR A 652 5.01 -0.53 -1.37
C THR A 652 6.15 -1.38 -0.80
N TYR A 653 5.92 -2.67 -0.61
CA TYR A 653 6.97 -3.65 -0.26
C TYR A 653 7.86 -3.96 -1.48
N GLN A 654 9.03 -4.56 -1.24
CA GLN A 654 9.89 -5.03 -2.33
C GLN A 654 9.21 -6.14 -3.15
N ASN A 655 9.48 -6.15 -4.47
CA ASN A 655 8.94 -7.18 -5.37
C ASN A 655 9.48 -8.59 -4.98
N PRO A 656 8.69 -9.65 -5.17
CA PRO A 656 9.16 -11.02 -5.03
C PRO A 656 10.27 -11.31 -6.04
N THR A 657 11.28 -12.09 -5.64
CA THR A 657 12.32 -12.57 -6.56
C THR A 657 12.53 -14.06 -6.33
N ILE A 658 12.69 -14.80 -7.42
CA ILE A 658 12.95 -16.23 -7.41
C ILE A 658 14.44 -16.44 -7.66
N SER A 659 15.11 -17.09 -6.72
CA SER A 659 16.54 -17.42 -6.80
C SER A 659 16.79 -18.84 -7.30
N ASN A 660 15.95 -19.81 -6.90
CA ASN A 660 16.08 -21.21 -7.29
C ASN A 660 14.72 -21.90 -7.28
N THR A 661 14.57 -22.95 -8.09
CA THR A 661 13.42 -23.85 -8.04
C THR A 661 13.87 -25.31 -8.05
N GLU A 662 13.23 -26.12 -7.21
CA GLU A 662 13.44 -27.56 -7.16
C GLU A 662 12.12 -28.24 -7.48
N LYS A 663 12.16 -29.21 -8.39
CA LYS A 663 10.97 -29.91 -8.88
C LYS A 663 11.06 -31.38 -8.55
N ASN A 664 10.09 -31.88 -7.80
CA ASN A 664 9.78 -33.31 -7.68
C ASN A 664 8.58 -33.64 -8.59
N SER A 665 8.28 -34.93 -8.83
CA SER A 665 7.21 -35.37 -9.74
C SER A 665 5.82 -34.81 -9.37
N THR A 666 5.57 -34.46 -8.11
CA THR A 666 4.27 -33.95 -7.64
C THR A 666 4.33 -32.57 -6.95
N VAL A 667 5.52 -32.04 -6.66
CA VAL A 667 5.71 -30.82 -5.85
C VAL A 667 6.75 -29.91 -6.49
N ILE A 668 6.52 -28.59 -6.41
CA ILE A 668 7.51 -27.57 -6.77
C ILE A 668 7.86 -26.77 -5.51
N ASP A 669 9.15 -26.68 -5.21
CA ASP A 669 9.75 -25.79 -4.24
C ASP A 669 10.34 -24.57 -4.97
N VAL A 670 9.95 -23.39 -4.53
CA VAL A 670 10.43 -22.12 -5.08
C VAL A 670 11.12 -21.35 -3.95
N TYR A 671 12.41 -21.10 -4.11
CA TYR A 671 13.24 -20.33 -3.19
C TYR A 671 13.50 -18.95 -3.75
N GLY A 672 13.60 -17.97 -2.86
CA GLY A 672 13.67 -16.58 -3.26
C GLY A 672 13.64 -15.61 -2.10
N THR A 673 13.14 -14.41 -2.37
CA THR A 673 12.88 -13.40 -1.36
C THR A 673 11.54 -12.71 -1.64
N ASN A 674 10.98 -12.10 -0.59
CA ASN A 674 9.78 -11.28 -0.65
C ASN A 674 8.49 -12.03 -1.07
N PHE A 675 8.36 -13.30 -0.70
CA PHE A 675 7.11 -14.05 -0.89
C PHE A 675 6.04 -13.77 0.18
N GLY A 676 6.43 -13.25 1.34
CA GLY A 676 5.53 -13.02 2.47
C GLY A 676 5.06 -14.32 3.15
N ILE A 677 4.11 -14.20 4.07
CA ILE A 677 3.59 -15.33 4.88
C ILE A 677 2.09 -15.58 4.66
N PHE A 678 1.51 -14.98 3.61
CA PHE A 678 0.07 -14.95 3.38
C PHE A 678 -0.28 -15.73 2.10
N PRO A 679 -0.56 -17.05 2.17
CA PRO A 679 -0.88 -17.86 1.00
C PRO A 679 -2.01 -17.28 0.12
N SER A 680 -3.00 -16.64 0.74
CA SER A 680 -4.13 -16.01 0.04
C SER A 680 -3.74 -14.82 -0.85
N SER A 681 -2.54 -14.28 -0.66
CA SER A 681 -2.00 -13.15 -1.42
C SER A 681 -1.01 -13.59 -2.50
N ILE A 682 -0.78 -14.90 -2.66
CA ILE A 682 0.17 -15.45 -3.61
C ILE A 682 -0.58 -16.15 -4.74
N ARG A 683 -0.14 -15.93 -5.98
CA ARG A 683 -0.67 -16.55 -7.18
C ARG A 683 0.48 -17.05 -8.06
N ILE A 684 0.29 -18.18 -8.72
CA ILE A 684 1.20 -18.65 -9.76
C ILE A 684 0.63 -18.24 -11.11
N LEU A 685 1.41 -17.52 -11.89
CA LEU A 685 0.99 -17.03 -13.20
C LEU A 685 1.84 -17.67 -14.30
N THR A 686 1.21 -18.02 -15.42
CA THR A 686 1.95 -18.35 -16.65
C THR A 686 2.64 -17.10 -17.20
N GLU A 687 3.62 -17.28 -18.08
CA GLU A 687 4.23 -16.17 -18.84
C GLU A 687 3.20 -15.35 -19.66
N GLY A 688 2.09 -15.98 -20.09
CA GLY A 688 0.94 -15.31 -20.70
C GLY A 688 -0.01 -14.58 -19.74
N GLY A 689 0.26 -14.58 -18.42
CA GLY A 689 -0.54 -13.91 -17.39
C GLY A 689 -1.76 -14.69 -16.90
N GLU A 690 -1.91 -15.96 -17.26
CA GLU A 690 -2.99 -16.82 -16.79
C GLU A 690 -2.74 -17.25 -15.34
N HIS A 691 -3.75 -17.09 -14.47
CA HIS A 691 -3.67 -17.54 -13.08
C HIS A 691 -3.92 -19.05 -12.97
N ILE A 692 -2.93 -19.78 -12.45
CA ILE A 692 -3.06 -21.20 -12.17
C ILE A 692 -3.37 -21.41 -10.69
N PRO A 693 -4.56 -21.95 -10.35
CA PRO A 693 -4.90 -22.22 -8.96
C PRO A 693 -4.02 -23.35 -8.42
N VAL A 694 -3.27 -23.06 -7.36
CA VAL A 694 -2.43 -24.03 -6.65
C VAL A 694 -2.79 -24.06 -5.17
N VAL A 695 -2.49 -25.19 -4.52
CA VAL A 695 -2.58 -25.32 -3.06
C VAL A 695 -1.17 -25.27 -2.51
N PHE A 696 -0.89 -24.25 -1.68
CA PHE A 696 0.41 -24.09 -1.04
C PHE A 696 0.54 -24.99 0.19
N ASN A 697 1.61 -25.76 0.25
CA ASN A 697 2.03 -26.57 1.39
C ASN A 697 2.84 -25.75 2.39
N THR A 698 3.65 -24.81 1.91
CA THR A 698 4.50 -23.94 2.73
C THR A 698 4.56 -22.57 2.10
N VAL A 699 4.48 -21.52 2.92
CA VAL A 699 4.64 -20.13 2.51
C VAL A 699 5.36 -19.37 3.61
N ASP A 700 6.59 -18.94 3.32
CA ASP A 700 7.35 -17.99 4.12
C ASP A 700 8.01 -16.93 3.24
N HIS A 701 8.71 -15.98 3.84
CA HIS A 701 9.32 -14.84 3.14
C HIS A 701 10.31 -15.23 2.01
N THR A 702 10.85 -16.44 2.05
CA THR A 702 11.95 -16.92 1.20
C THR A 702 11.66 -18.26 0.51
N HIS A 703 10.60 -18.95 0.88
CA HIS A 703 10.24 -20.27 0.36
C HIS A 703 8.73 -20.39 0.19
N ILE A 704 8.30 -20.85 -0.99
CA ILE A 704 6.96 -21.34 -1.21
C ILE A 704 7.03 -22.76 -1.77
N GLN A 705 6.12 -23.62 -1.33
CA GLN A 705 5.97 -24.98 -1.83
C GLN A 705 4.51 -25.21 -2.21
N PHE A 706 4.25 -25.83 -3.36
CA PHE A 706 2.89 -26.19 -3.78
C PHE A 706 2.87 -27.50 -4.57
N GLN A 707 1.72 -28.19 -4.51
CA GLN A 707 1.47 -29.37 -5.35
C GLN A 707 1.28 -28.94 -6.80
N VAL A 708 1.87 -29.67 -7.74
CA VAL A 708 1.69 -29.45 -9.17
C VAL A 708 0.26 -29.89 -9.56
N PRO A 709 -0.66 -28.97 -9.90
CA PRO A 709 -1.97 -29.36 -10.38
C PRO A 709 -1.88 -29.92 -11.82
N PRO A 710 -2.84 -30.76 -12.25
CA PRO A 710 -2.86 -31.36 -13.59
C PRO A 710 -2.84 -30.36 -14.76
N ALA A 711 -3.24 -29.12 -14.52
CA ALA A 711 -3.27 -28.05 -15.50
C ALA A 711 -1.91 -27.39 -15.75
N PHE A 712 -0.84 -27.79 -15.04
CA PHE A 712 0.51 -27.32 -15.33
C PHE A 712 0.98 -27.83 -16.69
N ARG A 713 1.61 -26.94 -17.43
CA ARG A 713 2.11 -27.15 -18.79
C ARG A 713 3.60 -26.84 -18.80
N ASN A 714 4.30 -27.29 -19.83
CA ASN A 714 5.70 -26.90 -20.01
C ASN A 714 5.78 -25.41 -20.29
N GLY A 715 6.82 -24.75 -19.76
CA GLY A 715 7.08 -23.34 -19.99
C GLY A 715 7.44 -22.56 -18.73
N ASN A 716 7.35 -21.24 -18.80
CA ASN A 716 7.77 -20.33 -17.74
C ASN A 716 6.59 -19.86 -16.89
N TYR A 717 6.85 -19.75 -15.59
CA TYR A 717 5.91 -19.29 -14.58
C TYR A 717 6.52 -18.16 -13.76
N SER A 718 5.68 -17.30 -13.20
CA SER A 718 6.06 -16.29 -12.21
C SER A 718 5.19 -16.40 -10.96
N VAL A 719 5.67 -15.81 -9.87
CA VAL A 719 4.92 -15.70 -8.61
C VAL A 719 4.44 -14.26 -8.49
N GLU A 720 3.13 -14.06 -8.38
CA GLU A 720 2.54 -12.78 -8.01
C GLU A 720 2.25 -12.77 -6.50
N VAL A 721 2.75 -11.76 -5.81
CA VAL A 721 2.58 -11.58 -4.35
C VAL A 721 1.99 -10.21 -4.09
N GLY A 722 0.75 -10.16 -3.60
CA GLY A 722 0.07 -8.88 -3.30
C GLY A 722 -0.05 -7.94 -4.51
N GLY A 723 -0.14 -8.49 -5.73
CA GLY A 723 -0.17 -7.74 -6.99
C GLY A 723 1.20 -7.32 -7.54
N GLN A 724 2.30 -7.85 -7.00
CA GLN A 724 3.67 -7.63 -7.50
C GLN A 724 4.23 -8.91 -8.12
N LEU A 725 4.79 -8.82 -9.33
CA LEU A 725 5.34 -9.97 -10.07
C LEU A 725 6.81 -10.22 -9.76
N SER A 726 7.20 -11.49 -9.74
CA SER A 726 8.60 -11.93 -9.69
C SER A 726 9.23 -12.07 -11.07
N ASN A 727 10.54 -12.36 -11.13
CA ASN A 727 11.14 -13.00 -12.29
C ASN A 727 10.55 -14.40 -12.52
N THR A 728 10.78 -14.98 -13.70
CA THR A 728 10.22 -16.27 -14.08
C THR A 728 11.10 -17.46 -13.69
N PHE A 729 10.49 -18.64 -13.58
CA PHE A 729 11.13 -19.95 -13.49
C PHE A 729 10.53 -20.91 -14.51
N GLY A 730 11.36 -21.76 -15.10
CA GLY A 730 10.93 -22.74 -16.11
C GLY A 730 10.54 -24.08 -15.50
N VAL A 731 9.51 -24.72 -16.05
CA VAL A 731 9.09 -26.07 -15.69
C VAL A 731 8.99 -26.92 -16.96
N GLN A 732 9.53 -28.14 -16.90
CA GLN A 732 9.51 -29.10 -18.01
C GLN A 732 9.10 -30.49 -17.49
N PHE A 733 8.00 -31.03 -18.00
CA PHE A 733 7.44 -32.33 -17.67
C PHE A 733 7.57 -33.30 -18.86
N ILE A 734 7.96 -34.53 -18.55
CA ILE A 734 8.08 -35.61 -19.54
C ILE A 734 6.69 -36.26 -19.71
N PRO A 735 6.21 -36.50 -20.95
CA PRO A 735 4.96 -37.21 -21.19
C PRO A 735 5.01 -38.64 -20.64
N SER A 736 3.90 -39.13 -20.09
CA SER A 736 3.84 -40.49 -19.53
C SER A 736 2.56 -41.20 -19.92
N ILE A 737 2.68 -42.35 -20.59
CA ILE A 737 1.56 -43.22 -20.95
C ILE A 737 1.31 -44.18 -19.79
N THR A 738 0.11 -44.15 -19.20
CA THR A 738 -0.26 -45.00 -18.05
C THR A 738 -1.10 -46.18 -18.47
N PHE A 739 -1.91 -46.06 -19.52
CA PHE A 739 -2.79 -47.13 -19.98
C PHE A 739 -3.10 -47.04 -21.47
N VAL A 740 -3.24 -48.20 -22.11
CA VAL A 740 -3.78 -48.38 -23.47
C VAL A 740 -4.64 -49.64 -23.47
N ASN A 741 -5.88 -49.59 -23.97
CA ASN A 741 -6.71 -50.79 -24.09
C ASN A 741 -6.30 -51.67 -25.28
N SER A 742 -6.56 -52.98 -25.18
CA SER A 742 -6.36 -53.93 -26.28
C SER A 742 -7.51 -53.88 -27.30
N PRO A 743 -7.23 -53.60 -28.59
CA PRO A 743 -8.21 -53.63 -29.67
C PRO A 743 -8.42 -55.05 -30.23
N PRO A 744 -9.59 -55.36 -30.83
CA PRO A 744 -9.84 -56.65 -31.49
C PRO A 744 -8.94 -56.85 -32.72
N VAL A 745 -8.76 -58.10 -33.17
CA VAL A 745 -7.95 -58.42 -34.37
C VAL A 745 -8.48 -57.79 -35.67
N THR A 746 -9.78 -57.42 -35.69
CA THR A 746 -10.41 -56.68 -36.80
C THR A 746 -10.05 -55.19 -36.80
N GLY A 747 -9.28 -54.72 -35.83
CA GLY A 747 -9.00 -53.30 -35.60
C GLY A 747 -10.09 -52.64 -34.76
N GLY A 748 -9.90 -51.36 -34.46
CA GLY A 748 -10.84 -50.57 -33.65
C GLY A 748 -10.18 -49.39 -32.94
N ALA A 749 -10.98 -48.66 -32.18
CA ALA A 749 -10.50 -47.55 -31.35
C ALA A 749 -9.67 -48.08 -30.18
N ILE A 750 -8.48 -47.52 -30.02
CA ILE A 750 -7.72 -47.54 -28.79
C ILE A 750 -7.86 -46.20 -28.09
N THR A 751 -7.84 -46.26 -26.78
CA THR A 751 -7.88 -45.17 -25.84
C THR A 751 -6.58 -45.20 -25.05
N ILE A 752 -5.86 -44.08 -25.09
CA ILE A 752 -4.55 -43.87 -24.47
C ILE A 752 -4.77 -42.92 -23.32
N GLU A 753 -4.40 -43.34 -22.12
CA GLU A 753 -4.44 -42.53 -20.92
C GLU A 753 -3.02 -42.13 -20.49
N GLY A 754 -2.83 -40.88 -20.06
CA GLY A 754 -1.53 -40.43 -19.60
C GLY A 754 -1.44 -38.98 -19.12
N TRP A 755 -0.23 -38.55 -18.79
CA TRP A 755 0.09 -37.22 -18.24
C TRP A 755 1.00 -36.41 -19.16
N ASN A 756 0.90 -35.08 -19.07
CA ASN A 756 1.74 -34.11 -19.78
C ASN A 756 1.66 -34.17 -21.33
N PHE A 757 0.45 -34.37 -21.86
CA PHE A 757 0.15 -34.32 -23.30
C PHE A 757 -0.47 -32.98 -23.73
N ALA A 758 -0.14 -31.88 -23.05
CA ALA A 758 -0.68 -30.57 -23.39
C ALA A 758 -0.34 -30.20 -24.83
N GLN A 759 -1.31 -29.68 -25.61
CA GLN A 759 -1.10 -29.26 -27.01
C GLN A 759 -0.43 -27.89 -27.15
N LEU A 760 -0.46 -27.11 -26.07
CA LEU A 760 0.06 -25.75 -25.99
C LEU A 760 0.93 -25.61 -24.73
N ASP A 761 2.01 -24.86 -24.84
CA ASP A 761 2.85 -24.46 -23.70
C ASP A 761 2.22 -23.27 -22.94
N THR A 762 2.91 -22.73 -21.93
CA THR A 762 2.46 -21.55 -21.18
C THR A 762 2.32 -20.28 -22.02
N ASN A 763 2.97 -20.22 -23.19
CA ASN A 763 2.96 -19.11 -24.15
C ASN A 763 1.95 -19.30 -25.29
N ASN A 764 1.07 -20.30 -25.16
CA ASN A 764 0.14 -20.72 -26.20
C ASN A 764 0.84 -21.09 -27.53
N GLN A 765 2.12 -21.48 -27.47
CA GLN A 765 2.83 -22.07 -28.60
C GLN A 765 2.57 -23.57 -28.63
N SER A 766 2.53 -24.14 -29.84
CA SER A 766 2.26 -25.57 -29.98
C SER A 766 3.42 -26.43 -29.50
N THR A 767 3.12 -27.41 -28.65
CA THR A 767 4.07 -28.43 -28.14
C THR A 767 4.25 -29.61 -29.10
N SER A 768 3.49 -29.61 -30.21
CA SER A 768 3.44 -30.64 -31.24
C SER A 768 3.44 -32.09 -30.72
N PRO A 769 2.43 -32.52 -29.93
CA PRO A 769 2.35 -33.89 -29.43
C PRO A 769 2.31 -34.89 -30.59
N LYS A 770 3.22 -35.88 -30.57
CA LYS A 770 3.33 -36.95 -31.55
C LYS A 770 3.25 -38.30 -30.85
N LEU A 771 2.50 -39.23 -31.43
CA LEU A 771 2.43 -40.62 -30.98
C LEU A 771 3.08 -41.53 -32.01
N TYR A 772 3.74 -42.58 -31.54
CA TYR A 772 4.46 -43.56 -32.35
C TYR A 772 3.98 -44.96 -31.99
N LEU A 773 3.41 -45.67 -32.97
CA LEU A 773 2.99 -47.08 -32.85
C LEU A 773 3.99 -47.96 -33.59
N ASN A 774 4.62 -48.91 -32.89
CA ASN A 774 5.70 -49.75 -33.39
C ASN A 774 6.83 -48.95 -34.07
N GLY A 775 7.14 -47.76 -33.54
CA GLY A 775 8.14 -46.84 -34.09
C GLY A 775 7.65 -45.96 -35.25
N ASN A 776 6.45 -46.17 -35.78
CA ASN A 776 5.88 -45.34 -36.85
C ASN A 776 5.00 -44.23 -36.27
N GLN A 777 5.20 -43.00 -36.73
CA GLN A 777 4.40 -41.86 -36.27
C GLN A 777 2.94 -41.98 -36.73
N LEU A 778 2.00 -41.71 -35.81
CA LEU A 778 0.58 -41.66 -36.12
C LEU A 778 0.23 -40.38 -36.91
N ASN A 779 -0.66 -40.51 -37.90
CA ASN A 779 -1.06 -39.40 -38.79
C ASN A 779 -2.05 -38.42 -38.12
N SER A 780 -2.95 -38.90 -37.27
CA SER A 780 -3.89 -38.09 -36.49
C SER A 780 -4.44 -38.88 -35.31
N PHE A 781 -4.77 -38.20 -34.21
CA PHE A 781 -5.43 -38.73 -33.03
C PHE A 781 -6.27 -37.62 -32.40
N THR A 782 -7.21 -37.98 -31.53
CA THR A 782 -8.18 -37.02 -30.96
C THR A 782 -8.08 -37.00 -29.44
N TYR A 783 -8.06 -35.82 -28.83
CA TYR A 783 -8.22 -35.71 -27.37
C TYR A 783 -9.70 -35.84 -27.01
N ILE A 784 -10.07 -36.95 -26.36
CA ILE A 784 -11.40 -37.13 -25.78
C ILE A 784 -11.52 -36.32 -24.49
N GLN A 785 -10.42 -36.21 -23.74
CA GLN A 785 -10.37 -35.53 -22.46
C GLN A 785 -9.02 -34.84 -22.27
N THR A 786 -9.07 -33.64 -21.70
CA THR A 786 -7.89 -32.93 -21.20
C THR A 786 -8.02 -32.74 -19.68
N PRO A 787 -6.91 -32.71 -18.93
CA PRO A 787 -6.94 -32.47 -17.49
C PRO A 787 -7.67 -31.17 -17.15
N ASN A 788 -8.55 -31.26 -16.17
CA ASN A 788 -9.19 -30.13 -15.52
C ASN A 788 -8.73 -30.07 -14.05
N ALA A 789 -9.29 -29.11 -13.30
CA ALA A 789 -8.94 -28.90 -11.89
C ALA A 789 -9.25 -30.10 -10.95
N THR A 790 -9.88 -31.18 -11.42
CA THR A 790 -10.32 -32.31 -10.58
C THR A 790 -9.38 -33.52 -10.58
N GLY A 791 -8.19 -33.44 -11.19
CA GLY A 791 -7.19 -34.53 -11.11
C GLY A 791 -7.23 -35.54 -12.26
N GLN A 792 -7.88 -35.20 -13.38
CA GLN A 792 -8.02 -36.11 -14.52
C GLN A 792 -6.77 -36.14 -15.41
N SER A 793 -6.43 -37.31 -15.94
CA SER A 793 -5.40 -37.53 -16.96
C SER A 793 -5.90 -37.13 -18.36
N TYR A 794 -4.98 -37.05 -19.32
CA TYR A 794 -5.33 -36.94 -20.74
C TYR A 794 -5.91 -38.27 -21.24
N LEU A 795 -6.99 -38.19 -22.02
CA LEU A 795 -7.57 -39.34 -22.72
C LEU A 795 -7.53 -39.08 -24.23
N ILE A 796 -6.80 -39.92 -24.96
CA ILE A 796 -6.56 -39.77 -26.39
C ILE A 796 -7.13 -40.98 -27.13
N GLU A 797 -7.89 -40.75 -28.20
CA GLU A 797 -8.41 -41.79 -29.08
C GLU A 797 -7.57 -41.91 -30.36
N TYR A 798 -7.34 -43.16 -30.77
CA TYR A 798 -6.81 -43.46 -32.09
C TYR A 798 -7.43 -44.74 -32.64
N THR A 799 -7.78 -44.77 -33.92
CA THR A 799 -8.27 -46.00 -34.57
C THR A 799 -7.11 -46.75 -35.19
N ILE A 800 -6.81 -47.95 -34.67
CA ILE A 800 -5.80 -48.81 -35.28
C ILE A 800 -6.43 -49.77 -36.29
N PRO A 801 -5.72 -50.12 -37.38
CA PRO A 801 -6.20 -51.08 -38.37
C PRO A 801 -6.24 -52.52 -37.82
N ALA A 802 -6.87 -53.41 -38.58
CA ALA A 802 -6.84 -54.85 -38.32
C ALA A 802 -5.40 -55.38 -38.27
N GLY A 803 -5.12 -56.29 -37.34
CA GLY A 803 -3.78 -56.82 -37.08
C GLY A 803 -3.78 -57.86 -35.96
N THR A 804 -2.58 -58.34 -35.62
CA THR A 804 -2.37 -59.39 -34.62
C THR A 804 -1.11 -59.11 -33.80
N GLY A 805 -0.92 -59.84 -32.70
CA GLY A 805 0.33 -59.83 -31.93
C GLY A 805 0.50 -58.64 -30.99
N TYR A 806 1.76 -58.40 -30.61
CA TYR A 806 2.17 -57.35 -29.67
C TYR A 806 2.44 -56.01 -30.38
N LEU A 807 2.12 -54.93 -29.68
CA LEU A 807 2.28 -53.54 -30.12
C LEU A 807 3.04 -52.74 -29.06
N SER A 808 3.76 -51.70 -29.48
CA SER A 808 4.43 -50.74 -28.60
C SER A 808 4.02 -49.31 -28.94
N LEU A 809 3.66 -48.51 -27.94
CA LEU A 809 3.29 -47.11 -28.08
C LEU A 809 4.30 -46.21 -27.35
N SER A 810 4.68 -45.10 -27.97
CA SER A 810 5.43 -44.02 -27.32
C SER A 810 4.98 -42.66 -27.81
N ALA A 811 5.36 -41.60 -27.10
CA ALA A 811 5.00 -40.24 -27.43
C ALA A 811 6.20 -39.30 -27.40
N ILE A 812 6.12 -38.19 -28.15
CA ILE A 812 7.03 -37.06 -28.05
C ILE A 812 6.19 -35.79 -27.87
N VAL A 813 6.45 -35.04 -26.80
CA VAL A 813 5.84 -33.73 -26.49
C VAL A 813 6.99 -32.79 -26.13
N ASP A 814 7.09 -31.61 -26.74
CA ASP A 814 8.20 -30.67 -26.52
C ASP A 814 9.60 -31.30 -26.65
N ASN A 815 9.78 -32.18 -27.65
CA ASN A 815 11.01 -32.95 -27.87
C ASN A 815 11.41 -33.90 -26.72
N LEU A 816 10.52 -34.15 -25.76
CA LEU A 816 10.71 -35.13 -24.70
C LEU A 816 9.95 -36.43 -25.02
N SER A 817 10.67 -37.55 -24.95
CA SER A 817 10.10 -38.87 -25.18
C SER A 817 9.43 -39.43 -23.93
N SER A 818 8.25 -40.04 -24.10
CA SER A 818 7.59 -40.77 -23.03
C SER A 818 8.23 -42.13 -22.76
N ASN A 819 7.74 -42.82 -21.73
CA ASN A 819 7.90 -44.26 -21.61
C ASN A 819 7.31 -44.99 -22.83
N VAL A 820 7.86 -46.17 -23.15
CA VAL A 820 7.28 -47.10 -24.13
C VAL A 820 6.26 -47.98 -23.41
N TYR A 821 5.02 -47.96 -23.88
CA TYR A 821 3.92 -48.78 -23.37
C TYR A 821 3.70 -49.97 -24.31
N ASN A 822 3.94 -51.19 -23.81
CA ASN A 822 3.73 -52.41 -24.57
C ASN A 822 2.33 -52.95 -24.30
N PHE A 823 1.60 -53.28 -25.36
CA PHE A 823 0.25 -53.86 -25.30
C PHE A 823 0.08 -54.88 -26.43
N SER A 824 -1.10 -55.45 -26.60
CA SER A 824 -1.40 -56.40 -27.67
C SER A 824 -2.79 -56.20 -28.22
N TYR A 825 -3.05 -56.76 -29.40
CA TYR A 825 -4.42 -57.09 -29.80
C TYR A 825 -5.05 -58.03 -28.77
N GLN A 826 -6.38 -58.08 -28.73
CA GLN A 826 -7.11 -58.96 -27.81
C GLN A 826 -6.76 -60.43 -28.06
N TYR A 827 -6.62 -61.19 -26.97
CA TYR A 827 -6.37 -62.62 -27.03
C TYR A 827 -7.54 -63.34 -27.75
N PRO A 828 -7.26 -64.39 -28.55
CA PRO A 828 -8.32 -65.24 -29.09
C PRO A 828 -9.12 -65.85 -27.94
N THR A 829 -10.45 -65.90 -28.08
CA THR A 829 -11.33 -66.52 -27.08
C THR A 829 -12.11 -67.63 -27.75
N VAL A 830 -12.28 -68.74 -27.05
CA VAL A 830 -13.09 -69.87 -27.52
C VAL A 830 -14.35 -69.92 -26.67
N ILE A 831 -15.50 -69.83 -27.34
CA ILE A 831 -16.82 -69.78 -26.71
C ILE A 831 -17.53 -71.14 -26.86
N GLU A 832 -17.39 -71.78 -28.01
CA GLU A 832 -18.05 -73.06 -28.30
C GLU A 832 -17.15 -73.96 -29.15
N ALA A 833 -17.27 -75.27 -28.93
CA ALA A 833 -16.77 -76.31 -29.83
C ALA A 833 -17.81 -77.44 -29.89
N ASN A 834 -18.18 -77.91 -31.08
CA ASN A 834 -19.08 -79.05 -31.21
C ASN A 834 -18.38 -80.37 -30.83
N SER A 835 -19.18 -81.35 -30.40
CA SER A 835 -18.71 -82.70 -30.12
C SER A 835 -18.73 -83.58 -31.38
N ILE A 836 -17.81 -84.54 -31.46
CA ILE A 836 -17.75 -85.54 -32.53
C ILE A 836 -17.81 -86.95 -31.95
N TYR A 837 -18.15 -87.96 -32.74
CA TYR A 837 -18.19 -89.34 -32.26
C TYR A 837 -16.78 -89.90 -32.03
N LYS A 838 -16.59 -90.56 -30.89
CA LYS A 838 -15.36 -91.29 -30.57
C LYS A 838 -15.09 -92.36 -31.65
N GLU A 839 -13.81 -92.61 -31.97
CA GLU A 839 -13.34 -93.58 -32.99
C GLU A 839 -13.71 -93.29 -34.45
N ILE A 840 -14.67 -92.41 -34.74
CA ILE A 840 -15.07 -92.01 -36.10
C ILE A 840 -14.35 -90.73 -36.54
N GLY A 841 -14.18 -89.79 -35.62
CA GLY A 841 -13.65 -88.46 -35.94
C GLY A 841 -14.67 -87.56 -36.66
N GLY A 842 -14.24 -86.35 -37.03
CA GLY A 842 -15.09 -85.39 -37.72
C GLY A 842 -14.58 -83.95 -37.67
N ASP A 843 -15.33 -83.03 -38.27
CA ASP A 843 -15.02 -81.61 -38.25
C ASP A 843 -15.45 -80.97 -36.93
N VAL A 844 -14.50 -80.30 -36.27
CA VAL A 844 -14.77 -79.52 -35.05
C VAL A 844 -14.90 -78.05 -35.43
N SER A 845 -16.13 -77.55 -35.47
CA SER A 845 -16.46 -76.14 -35.56
C SER A 845 -16.21 -75.48 -34.21
N ILE A 846 -15.40 -74.42 -34.22
CA ILE A 846 -14.98 -73.66 -33.06
C ILE A 846 -15.46 -72.23 -33.23
N THR A 847 -16.32 -71.79 -32.33
CA THR A 847 -16.87 -70.43 -32.32
C THR A 847 -16.23 -69.64 -31.19
N GLY A 848 -15.90 -68.39 -31.44
CA GLY A 848 -15.15 -67.55 -30.51
C GLY A 848 -15.04 -66.11 -30.98
N SER A 849 -13.97 -65.44 -30.56
CA SER A 849 -13.63 -64.11 -31.06
C SER A 849 -12.12 -63.92 -31.14
N ASN A 850 -11.69 -62.91 -31.89
CA ASN A 850 -10.28 -62.56 -32.09
C ASN A 850 -9.44 -63.64 -32.79
N PHE A 851 -10.06 -64.40 -33.69
CA PHE A 851 -9.35 -65.29 -34.60
C PHE A 851 -8.76 -64.54 -35.78
N ALA A 852 -7.56 -64.92 -36.22
CA ALA A 852 -6.96 -64.44 -37.45
C ALA A 852 -6.06 -65.53 -38.04
N THR A 853 -5.61 -65.35 -39.29
CA THR A 853 -4.82 -66.36 -40.01
C THR A 853 -3.33 -66.33 -39.67
N THR A 854 -2.81 -65.24 -39.10
CA THR A 854 -1.39 -65.08 -38.79
C THR A 854 -0.96 -66.05 -37.68
N ASN A 855 -0.05 -66.97 -38.02
CA ASN A 855 0.46 -67.99 -37.09
C ASN A 855 -0.64 -68.73 -36.31
N LEU A 856 -1.77 -68.99 -36.97
CA LEU A 856 -2.95 -69.62 -36.37
C LEU A 856 -2.66 -71.09 -36.02
N ILE A 857 -2.78 -71.43 -34.75
CA ILE A 857 -2.69 -72.80 -34.24
C ILE A 857 -3.95 -73.08 -33.44
N VAL A 858 -4.56 -74.24 -33.68
CA VAL A 858 -5.70 -74.73 -32.88
C VAL A 858 -5.30 -76.06 -32.29
N GLY A 859 -5.40 -76.22 -30.97
CA GLY A 859 -5.21 -77.49 -30.30
C GLY A 859 -6.47 -77.93 -29.57
N ILE A 860 -6.69 -79.24 -29.51
CA ILE A 860 -7.81 -79.86 -28.81
C ILE A 860 -7.25 -81.01 -27.97
N GLY A 861 -7.30 -80.89 -26.64
CA GLY A 861 -6.80 -81.90 -25.71
C GLY A 861 -5.31 -82.20 -25.89
N GLY A 862 -4.49 -81.19 -26.16
CA GLY A 862 -3.04 -81.34 -26.40
C GLY A 862 -2.65 -81.83 -27.79
N ILE A 863 -3.61 -82.07 -28.69
CA ILE A 863 -3.35 -82.40 -30.09
C ILE A 863 -3.55 -81.16 -30.97
N ASN A 864 -2.52 -80.77 -31.71
CA ASN A 864 -2.64 -79.73 -32.72
C ASN A 864 -3.48 -80.21 -33.89
N CYS A 865 -4.45 -79.39 -34.27
CA CYS A 865 -5.26 -79.61 -35.46
C CYS A 865 -4.38 -79.59 -36.72
N ALA A 866 -4.40 -80.66 -37.49
CA ALA A 866 -3.57 -80.78 -38.70
C ALA A 866 -3.98 -79.78 -39.79
N THR A 867 -5.28 -79.53 -39.95
CA THR A 867 -5.83 -78.59 -40.93
C THR A 867 -6.87 -77.70 -40.27
N VAL A 868 -6.51 -76.44 -40.05
CA VAL A 868 -7.41 -75.40 -39.55
C VAL A 868 -7.94 -74.59 -40.73
N GLN A 869 -9.26 -74.58 -40.92
CA GLN A 869 -9.94 -73.70 -41.85
C GLN A 869 -10.42 -72.44 -41.10
N TYR A 870 -9.79 -71.30 -41.39
CA TYR A 870 -10.28 -70.01 -40.93
C TYR A 870 -11.50 -69.59 -41.76
N ILE A 871 -12.61 -69.29 -41.10
CA ILE A 871 -13.83 -68.79 -41.75
C ILE A 871 -13.91 -67.28 -41.61
N ASN A 872 -13.84 -66.78 -40.38
CA ASN A 872 -13.81 -65.36 -40.03
C ASN A 872 -13.27 -65.20 -38.60
N SER A 873 -13.25 -63.97 -38.09
CA SER A 873 -12.66 -63.66 -36.79
C SER A 873 -13.38 -64.28 -35.59
N THR A 874 -14.50 -64.97 -35.81
CA THR A 874 -15.29 -65.65 -34.79
C THR A 874 -15.49 -67.14 -35.05
N ASN A 875 -15.08 -67.68 -36.20
CA ASN A 875 -15.33 -69.07 -36.57
C ASN A 875 -14.10 -69.73 -37.20
N LEU A 876 -13.74 -70.89 -36.67
CA LEU A 876 -12.71 -71.79 -37.18
C LEU A 876 -13.31 -73.19 -37.35
N ILE A 877 -12.75 -73.99 -38.27
CA ILE A 877 -13.06 -75.41 -38.36
C ILE A 877 -11.75 -76.19 -38.30
N CYS A 878 -11.61 -77.05 -37.29
CA CYS A 878 -10.58 -78.08 -37.29
C CYS A 878 -11.08 -79.29 -38.10
N LYS A 879 -10.50 -79.49 -39.29
CA LYS A 879 -10.95 -80.51 -40.24
C LYS A 879 -10.43 -81.90 -39.89
N ASN A 880 -11.29 -82.91 -40.00
CA ASN A 880 -10.95 -84.32 -39.81
C ASN A 880 -10.23 -84.60 -38.47
N PHE A 881 -10.72 -84.02 -37.38
CA PHE A 881 -10.14 -84.26 -36.06
C PHE A 881 -10.43 -85.70 -35.59
N GLY A 882 -9.40 -86.39 -35.11
CA GLY A 882 -9.45 -87.81 -34.75
C GLY A 882 -9.76 -88.09 -33.27
N ASP A 883 -9.47 -89.33 -32.84
CA ASP A 883 -9.75 -89.85 -31.49
C ASP A 883 -8.51 -89.89 -30.57
N GLY A 884 -7.93 -88.73 -30.25
CA GLY A 884 -6.72 -88.67 -29.40
C GLY A 884 -6.69 -87.54 -28.38
N ALA A 885 -7.72 -86.68 -28.32
CA ALA A 885 -7.72 -85.55 -27.40
C ALA A 885 -7.66 -86.01 -25.94
N ALA A 886 -6.70 -85.50 -25.18
CA ALA A 886 -6.64 -85.71 -23.74
C ALA A 886 -7.84 -85.04 -23.08
N LEU A 887 -8.72 -85.87 -22.51
CA LEU A 887 -9.86 -85.42 -21.71
C LEU A 887 -9.40 -85.21 -20.26
N ASN A 888 -9.92 -84.18 -19.61
CA ASN A 888 -9.76 -84.04 -18.16
C ASN A 888 -10.64 -85.06 -17.40
N ASN A 889 -10.58 -85.03 -16.06
CA ASN A 889 -11.36 -85.93 -15.19
C ASN A 889 -12.89 -85.83 -15.38
N ASN A 890 -13.37 -84.79 -16.07
CA ASN A 890 -14.78 -84.55 -16.38
C ASN A 890 -15.16 -84.94 -17.82
N GLY A 891 -14.26 -85.59 -18.57
CA GLY A 891 -14.54 -86.07 -19.93
C GLY A 891 -14.51 -84.99 -21.02
N ILE A 892 -13.99 -83.79 -20.73
CA ILE A 892 -13.90 -82.68 -21.68
C ILE A 892 -12.43 -82.30 -21.98
N ALA A 893 -12.12 -81.94 -23.22
CA ALA A 893 -10.81 -81.49 -23.68
C ALA A 893 -10.71 -79.96 -23.73
N TYR A 894 -9.52 -79.44 -23.44
CA TYR A 894 -9.19 -78.03 -23.63
C TYR A 894 -9.03 -77.72 -25.12
N VAL A 895 -9.79 -76.75 -25.62
CA VAL A 895 -9.66 -76.20 -26.97
C VAL A 895 -8.89 -74.90 -26.85
N ASN A 896 -7.66 -74.85 -27.34
CA ASN A 896 -6.85 -73.65 -27.38
C ASN A 896 -6.68 -73.15 -28.81
N VAL A 897 -6.69 -71.84 -28.95
CA VAL A 897 -6.40 -71.14 -30.20
C VAL A 897 -5.27 -70.17 -29.92
N THR A 898 -4.22 -70.26 -30.72
CA THR A 898 -3.09 -69.33 -30.71
C THR A 898 -3.13 -68.53 -32.01
N VAL A 899 -3.11 -67.20 -31.91
CA VAL A 899 -3.01 -66.28 -33.03
C VAL A 899 -1.80 -65.38 -32.76
N ASP A 900 -0.78 -65.48 -33.61
CA ASP A 900 0.41 -64.62 -33.53
C ASP A 900 1.04 -64.54 -32.12
N SER A 901 1.24 -65.71 -31.51
CA SER A 901 1.76 -65.92 -30.14
C SER A 901 0.81 -65.54 -28.99
N LEU A 902 -0.38 -65.01 -29.27
CA LEU A 902 -1.42 -64.78 -28.26
C LEU A 902 -2.32 -66.02 -28.19
N GLU A 903 -2.41 -66.65 -27.01
CA GLU A 903 -3.17 -67.89 -26.81
C GLU A 903 -4.38 -67.68 -25.90
N GLY A 904 -5.51 -68.27 -26.28
CA GLY A 904 -6.67 -68.39 -25.41
C GLY A 904 -7.53 -69.59 -25.78
N GLY A 905 -8.23 -70.13 -24.79
CA GLY A 905 -8.91 -71.41 -24.92
C GLY A 905 -9.88 -71.69 -23.78
N ALA A 906 -10.63 -72.78 -23.92
CA ALA A 906 -11.59 -73.24 -22.91
C ALA A 906 -11.82 -74.76 -23.01
N TYR A 907 -12.20 -75.38 -21.89
CA TYR A 907 -12.61 -76.80 -21.86
C TYR A 907 -14.02 -76.97 -22.42
N LEU A 908 -14.14 -77.21 -23.73
CA LEU A 908 -15.43 -77.18 -24.43
C LEU A 908 -15.70 -78.42 -25.30
N PHE A 909 -14.67 -79.20 -25.61
CA PHE A 909 -14.80 -80.33 -26.52
C PHE A 909 -15.04 -81.64 -25.74
N THR A 910 -15.91 -82.51 -26.23
CA THR A 910 -16.08 -83.88 -25.72
C THR A 910 -16.36 -84.81 -26.89
N TYR A 911 -16.07 -86.10 -26.71
CA TYR A 911 -16.54 -87.12 -27.63
C TYR A 911 -17.98 -87.53 -27.31
N LEU A 912 -18.79 -87.75 -28.34
CA LEU A 912 -20.06 -88.46 -28.25
C LEU A 912 -19.76 -89.96 -28.27
N THR A 913 -20.28 -90.70 -27.29
CA THR A 913 -20.27 -92.17 -27.32
C THR A 913 -21.43 -92.66 -28.18
N SER A 914 -21.13 -93.39 -29.26
CA SER A 914 -22.15 -94.12 -30.01
C SER A 914 -22.67 -95.28 -29.14
N THR A 915 -23.89 -95.19 -28.61
CA THR A 915 -24.55 -96.32 -27.93
C THR A 915 -25.04 -97.32 -28.97
N ASN A 916 -24.10 -98.07 -29.55
CA ASN A 916 -24.43 -99.21 -30.38
C ASN A 916 -24.65 -100.43 -29.46
N THR A 917 -25.78 -100.45 -28.78
CA THR A 917 -26.28 -101.63 -28.05
C THR A 917 -27.75 -101.81 -28.34
N SER A 918 -28.13 -103.04 -28.70
CA SER A 918 -29.43 -103.51 -29.18
C SER A 918 -30.65 -103.34 -28.25
N GLN A 919 -30.61 -102.41 -27.28
CA GLN A 919 -31.74 -101.94 -26.47
C GLN A 919 -31.42 -100.54 -25.89
N PRO A 920 -31.90 -99.44 -26.51
CA PRO A 920 -31.55 -98.08 -26.07
C PRO A 920 -32.32 -97.60 -24.82
N CYS A 921 -33.51 -98.14 -24.51
CA CYS A 921 -34.26 -97.78 -23.29
C CYS A 921 -34.40 -98.97 -22.33
N ASN A 922 -34.23 -98.70 -21.04
CA ASN A 922 -34.38 -99.70 -19.98
C ASN A 922 -35.85 -100.19 -19.88
N HIS A 923 -36.05 -101.50 -19.86
CA HIS A 923 -37.38 -102.17 -19.80
C HIS A 923 -38.41 -101.80 -20.89
N GLN A 924 -37.96 -101.32 -22.06
CA GLN A 924 -38.81 -100.99 -23.22
C GLN A 924 -40.00 -100.04 -22.91
N CYS A 925 -39.91 -99.23 -21.86
CA CYS A 925 -40.96 -98.28 -21.48
C CYS A 925 -42.31 -98.93 -21.18
N SER A 926 -42.32 -99.71 -20.10
CA SER A 926 -43.49 -100.47 -19.63
C SER A 926 -44.71 -99.58 -19.35
N ASN A 927 -45.92 -100.15 -19.35
CA ASN A 927 -47.21 -99.45 -19.12
C ASN A 927 -47.57 -98.37 -20.16
N GLY A 928 -47.15 -98.58 -21.41
CA GLY A 928 -47.57 -97.78 -22.57
C GLY A 928 -46.70 -96.56 -22.85
N GLY A 929 -45.49 -96.50 -22.28
CA GLY A 929 -44.54 -95.43 -22.58
C GLY A 929 -43.83 -95.62 -23.93
N THR A 930 -43.34 -94.52 -24.51
CA THR A 930 -42.62 -94.52 -25.80
C THR A 930 -41.13 -94.30 -25.57
N CYS A 931 -40.28 -95.18 -26.10
CA CYS A 931 -38.82 -95.07 -26.02
C CYS A 931 -38.28 -94.01 -26.98
N ASN A 932 -37.47 -93.08 -26.49
CA ASN A 932 -36.70 -92.17 -27.32
C ASN A 932 -35.30 -92.77 -27.59
N ASN A 933 -35.09 -93.25 -28.82
CA ASN A 933 -33.86 -93.93 -29.22
C ASN A 933 -32.62 -93.01 -29.27
N ALA A 934 -32.78 -91.69 -29.32
CA ALA A 934 -31.67 -90.75 -29.33
C ALA A 934 -31.14 -90.46 -27.90
N THR A 935 -31.98 -90.62 -26.88
CA THR A 935 -31.65 -90.26 -25.50
C THR A 935 -31.66 -91.45 -24.53
N GLY A 936 -32.26 -92.58 -24.93
CA GLY A 936 -32.36 -93.79 -24.12
C GLY A 936 -33.40 -93.76 -23.00
N PHE A 937 -34.32 -92.78 -23.01
CA PHE A 937 -35.33 -92.57 -21.96
C PHE A 937 -36.78 -92.85 -22.43
N CYS A 938 -37.65 -93.19 -21.47
CA CYS A 938 -39.06 -93.46 -21.68
C CYS A 938 -39.96 -92.23 -21.48
N VAL A 939 -40.90 -92.03 -22.41
CA VAL A 939 -41.98 -91.04 -22.31
C VAL A 939 -43.24 -91.72 -21.79
N CYS A 940 -43.65 -91.43 -20.55
CA CYS A 940 -44.75 -92.14 -19.88
C CYS A 940 -46.14 -91.58 -20.19
N THR A 941 -47.15 -92.45 -20.19
CA THR A 941 -48.57 -92.06 -20.27
C THR A 941 -49.02 -91.33 -19.00
N ALA A 942 -50.08 -90.52 -19.09
CA ALA A 942 -50.45 -89.51 -18.08
C ALA A 942 -50.63 -90.01 -16.63
N GLN A 943 -50.80 -91.32 -16.41
CA GLN A 943 -50.98 -91.92 -15.07
C GLN A 943 -49.70 -92.50 -14.47
N TRP A 944 -48.60 -92.49 -15.21
CA TRP A 944 -47.32 -93.10 -14.85
C TRP A 944 -46.17 -92.08 -14.89
N GLU A 945 -45.18 -92.29 -14.04
CA GLU A 945 -43.97 -91.47 -13.91
C GLU A 945 -42.74 -92.35 -13.66
N GLY A 946 -41.55 -91.74 -13.76
CA GLY A 946 -40.26 -92.42 -13.63
C GLY A 946 -39.59 -92.72 -14.97
N LEU A 947 -38.29 -93.04 -14.94
CA LEU A 947 -37.44 -93.22 -16.12
C LEU A 947 -37.80 -94.46 -16.96
N ASP A 948 -38.56 -95.38 -16.38
CA ASP A 948 -39.01 -96.66 -16.96
C ASP A 948 -40.55 -96.78 -17.02
N CYS A 949 -41.28 -95.73 -16.62
CA CYS A 949 -42.75 -95.67 -16.55
C CYS A 949 -43.41 -96.72 -15.63
N LEU A 950 -42.68 -97.17 -14.60
CA LEU A 950 -43.16 -98.16 -13.65
C LEU A 950 -43.87 -97.57 -12.41
N THR A 951 -43.82 -96.26 -12.20
CA THR A 951 -44.34 -95.64 -10.96
C THR A 951 -45.71 -94.98 -11.22
N PRO A 952 -46.80 -95.33 -10.50
CA PRO A 952 -48.08 -94.62 -10.62
C PRO A 952 -48.00 -93.24 -9.96
N LYS A 953 -48.50 -92.19 -10.63
CA LYS A 953 -48.56 -90.83 -10.05
C LYS A 953 -49.46 -90.81 -8.80
N LYS A 954 -48.98 -90.25 -7.67
CA LYS A 954 -49.79 -89.95 -6.47
C LYS A 954 -50.22 -88.47 -6.45
N ASN A 955 -51.53 -88.20 -6.39
CA ASN A 955 -52.15 -86.87 -6.48
C ASN A 955 -51.96 -85.91 -5.28
N ASN A 956 -50.97 -86.09 -4.39
CA ASN A 956 -50.78 -85.19 -3.24
C ASN A 956 -49.29 -84.93 -2.96
N THR A 957 -48.67 -84.11 -3.82
CA THR A 957 -47.38 -83.45 -3.53
C THR A 957 -47.65 -81.97 -3.25
N THR A 958 -47.27 -81.49 -2.05
CA THR A 958 -47.27 -80.07 -1.74
C THR A 958 -46.26 -79.33 -2.62
N PRO A 959 -46.61 -78.17 -3.21
CA PRO A 959 -45.68 -77.37 -4.00
C PRO A 959 -44.43 -76.95 -3.18
N PRO A 960 -43.27 -76.74 -3.82
CA PRO A 960 -42.08 -76.18 -3.17
C PRO A 960 -42.37 -74.81 -2.56
N ILE A 961 -41.87 -74.54 -1.35
CA ILE A 961 -42.05 -73.27 -0.64
C ILE A 961 -40.73 -72.49 -0.66
N PRO A 962 -40.67 -71.26 -1.20
CA PRO A 962 -39.50 -70.39 -1.05
C PRO A 962 -39.23 -70.04 0.41
N ASP A 963 -37.97 -70.10 0.85
CA ASP A 963 -37.59 -69.83 2.24
C ASP A 963 -37.42 -68.33 2.58
N GLY A 964 -37.51 -67.45 1.58
CA GLY A 964 -37.39 -66.00 1.72
C GLY A 964 -35.96 -65.45 1.68
N ASN A 965 -34.94 -66.31 1.50
CA ASN A 965 -33.52 -65.97 1.38
C ASN A 965 -32.89 -66.45 0.06
N GLY A 966 -33.72 -66.73 -0.95
CA GLY A 966 -33.27 -67.22 -2.26
C GLY A 966 -33.09 -68.74 -2.34
N GLY A 967 -33.58 -69.49 -1.35
CA GLY A 967 -33.66 -70.95 -1.35
C GLY A 967 -35.10 -71.49 -1.43
N THR A 968 -35.23 -72.80 -1.60
CA THR A 968 -36.52 -73.51 -1.64
C THR A 968 -36.55 -74.72 -0.72
N ILE A 969 -37.69 -74.94 -0.08
CA ILE A 969 -37.98 -76.12 0.76
C ILE A 969 -38.95 -77.02 -0.01
N ILE A 970 -38.53 -78.27 -0.26
CA ILE A 970 -39.36 -79.32 -0.86
C ILE A 970 -39.78 -80.30 0.24
N VAL A 971 -41.10 -80.44 0.43
CA VAL A 971 -41.69 -81.30 1.47
C VAL A 971 -42.27 -82.55 0.81
N GLY A 972 -41.67 -83.72 1.07
CA GLY A 972 -42.14 -84.99 0.51
C GLY A 972 -41.63 -86.22 1.28
N GLY A 973 -42.54 -87.12 1.67
CA GLY A 973 -42.16 -88.45 2.19
C GLY A 973 -41.49 -88.49 3.57
N GLY A 974 -41.76 -87.51 4.45
CA GLY A 974 -41.21 -87.48 5.82
C GLY A 974 -39.80 -86.88 5.96
N LEU A 975 -39.24 -86.33 4.87
CA LEU A 975 -37.97 -85.59 4.84
C LEU A 975 -38.21 -84.20 4.23
N ASN A 976 -37.51 -83.18 4.76
CA ASN A 976 -37.50 -81.83 4.21
C ASN A 976 -36.18 -81.62 3.48
N PHE A 977 -36.22 -81.30 2.19
CA PHE A 977 -35.03 -80.96 1.40
C PHE A 977 -34.96 -79.45 1.22
N THR A 978 -33.78 -78.86 1.45
CA THR A 978 -33.49 -77.45 1.16
C THR A 978 -32.52 -77.38 0.00
N ILE A 979 -32.86 -76.56 -1.01
CA ILE A 979 -32.02 -76.31 -2.18
C ILE A 979 -31.74 -74.81 -2.23
N ALA A 980 -30.45 -74.43 -2.23
CA ALA A 980 -30.02 -73.04 -2.24
C ALA A 980 -28.64 -72.89 -2.91
N ILE A 981 -28.38 -71.71 -3.48
CA ILE A 981 -27.02 -71.28 -3.81
C ILE A 981 -26.38 -70.75 -2.53
N THR A 982 -25.23 -71.30 -2.14
CA THR A 982 -24.58 -70.93 -0.87
C THR A 982 -23.43 -69.94 -1.05
N HIS A 983 -22.70 -69.99 -2.18
CA HIS A 983 -21.54 -69.14 -2.44
C HIS A 983 -21.42 -68.78 -3.92
N LEU A 984 -20.87 -67.61 -4.21
CA LEU A 984 -20.26 -67.28 -5.51
C LEU A 984 -18.75 -67.30 -5.34
N ARG A 985 -18.04 -68.11 -6.14
CA ARG A 985 -16.58 -68.25 -6.06
C ARG A 985 -15.94 -67.96 -7.41
N GLU A 986 -15.08 -66.95 -7.46
CA GLU A 986 -14.19 -66.67 -8.58
C GLU A 986 -12.89 -67.43 -8.39
N ILE A 987 -12.49 -68.19 -9.42
CA ILE A 987 -11.24 -68.94 -9.46
C ILE A 987 -10.39 -68.48 -10.65
N ASP A 988 -9.07 -68.49 -10.48
CA ASP A 988 -8.14 -68.23 -11.55
C ASP A 988 -7.96 -69.47 -12.46
N PRO A 989 -7.26 -69.35 -13.61
CA PRO A 989 -6.99 -70.48 -14.50
C PRO A 989 -6.20 -71.63 -13.87
N THR A 990 -5.62 -71.44 -12.68
CA THR A 990 -4.91 -72.48 -11.91
C THR A 990 -5.80 -73.16 -10.86
N PHE A 991 -7.11 -72.87 -10.87
CA PHE A 991 -8.10 -73.32 -9.89
C PHE A 991 -7.90 -72.76 -8.47
N THR A 992 -7.15 -71.67 -8.32
CA THR A 992 -6.99 -70.96 -7.04
C THR A 992 -8.15 -70.00 -6.84
N SER A 993 -8.76 -69.98 -5.64
CA SER A 993 -9.83 -69.03 -5.32
C SER A 993 -9.29 -67.61 -5.24
N ILE A 994 -9.75 -66.73 -6.13
CA ILE A 994 -9.46 -65.29 -6.10
C ILE A 994 -10.39 -64.61 -5.08
N LYS A 995 -11.67 -64.94 -5.14
CA LYS A 995 -12.70 -64.30 -4.31
C LYS A 995 -13.87 -65.24 -4.07
N THR A 996 -14.36 -65.27 -2.84
CA THR A 996 -15.57 -66.01 -2.46
C THR A 996 -16.53 -65.08 -1.76
N LEU A 997 -17.77 -65.02 -2.24
CA LEU A 997 -18.86 -64.24 -1.68
C LEU A 997 -19.91 -65.22 -1.11
N PRO A 998 -20.04 -65.33 0.22
CA PRO A 998 -21.09 -66.14 0.85
C PRO A 998 -22.46 -65.51 0.63
N MET A 999 -23.42 -66.28 0.11
CA MET A 999 -24.78 -65.80 -0.14
C MET A 999 -25.51 -65.37 1.14
N THR A 1000 -25.00 -65.72 2.32
CA THR A 1000 -25.49 -65.21 3.62
C THR A 1000 -25.27 -63.71 3.79
N ASN A 1001 -24.29 -63.13 3.09
CA ASN A 1001 -23.89 -61.72 3.24
C ASN A 1001 -24.62 -60.80 2.25
N ILE A 1002 -25.49 -61.33 1.40
CA ILE A 1002 -26.21 -60.55 0.41
C ILE A 1002 -27.37 -59.78 1.05
N LYS A 1003 -27.52 -58.51 0.67
CA LYS A 1003 -28.67 -57.67 1.02
C LYS A 1003 -29.67 -57.62 -0.13
N TRP A 1004 -30.76 -58.35 0.01
CA TRP A 1004 -31.86 -58.36 -0.95
C TRP A 1004 -32.70 -57.08 -0.86
N TYR A 1005 -32.73 -56.26 -1.92
CA TYR A 1005 -33.42 -54.97 -1.97
C TYR A 1005 -34.67 -54.94 -2.88
N LYS A 1006 -34.86 -55.92 -3.77
CA LYS A 1006 -36.10 -56.06 -4.56
C LYS A 1006 -36.68 -57.46 -4.37
N ARG A 1007 -37.92 -57.53 -3.88
CA ARG A 1007 -38.68 -58.77 -3.71
C ARG A 1007 -40.06 -58.58 -4.33
N GLN A 1008 -40.35 -59.25 -5.44
CA GLN A 1008 -41.66 -59.24 -6.07
C GLN A 1008 -42.22 -60.66 -6.10
N ASN A 1009 -43.42 -60.83 -5.54
CA ASN A 1009 -44.05 -62.14 -5.38
C ASN A 1009 -45.39 -62.16 -6.12
N THR A 1010 -45.58 -63.18 -6.95
CA THR A 1010 -46.88 -63.59 -7.50
C THR A 1010 -47.21 -65.01 -7.04
N SER A 1011 -48.39 -65.53 -7.35
CA SER A 1011 -48.78 -66.90 -6.95
C SER A 1011 -47.90 -68.01 -7.57
N SER A 1012 -47.16 -67.74 -8.65
CA SER A 1012 -46.35 -68.72 -9.38
C SER A 1012 -44.92 -68.25 -9.72
N SER A 1013 -44.53 -67.02 -9.42
CA SER A 1013 -43.18 -66.50 -9.71
C SER A 1013 -42.68 -65.51 -8.65
N TYR A 1014 -41.39 -65.65 -8.29
CA TYR A 1014 -40.69 -64.86 -7.28
C TYR A 1014 -39.42 -64.26 -7.88
N LEU A 1015 -39.26 -62.93 -7.78
CA LEU A 1015 -38.06 -62.22 -8.21
C LEU A 1015 -37.34 -61.61 -7.00
N PHE A 1016 -36.08 -61.98 -6.81
CA PHE A 1016 -35.17 -61.44 -5.80
C PHE A 1016 -34.02 -60.70 -6.48
N ALA A 1017 -33.68 -59.49 -6.02
CA ALA A 1017 -32.44 -58.81 -6.40
C ALA A 1017 -31.68 -58.31 -5.17
N GLY A 1018 -30.36 -58.52 -5.12
CA GLY A 1018 -29.53 -58.22 -3.96
C GLY A 1018 -28.10 -57.82 -4.31
N GLU A 1019 -27.43 -57.14 -3.38
CA GLU A 1019 -26.03 -56.68 -3.51
C GLU A 1019 -25.23 -57.07 -2.25
N PHE A 1020 -23.92 -57.13 -2.37
CA PHE A 1020 -23.01 -57.34 -1.24
C PHE A 1020 -22.41 -56.00 -0.83
N ASP A 1021 -22.31 -55.72 0.48
CA ASP A 1021 -21.71 -54.47 0.98
C ASP A 1021 -20.26 -54.34 0.52
N GLY A 1022 -19.92 -53.20 -0.10
CA GLY A 1022 -18.56 -52.91 -0.57
C GLY A 1022 -18.18 -53.61 -1.88
N GLU A 1023 -19.11 -54.33 -2.51
CA GLU A 1023 -18.89 -55.04 -3.77
C GLU A 1023 -19.73 -54.43 -4.90
N THR A 1024 -19.25 -54.53 -6.14
CA THR A 1024 -19.97 -54.08 -7.33
C THR A 1024 -20.87 -55.15 -7.95
N VAL A 1025 -20.82 -56.38 -7.41
CA VAL A 1025 -21.59 -57.53 -7.92
C VAL A 1025 -23.04 -57.46 -7.45
N THR A 1026 -23.96 -57.59 -8.40
CA THR A 1026 -25.41 -57.68 -8.13
C THR A 1026 -25.93 -59.05 -8.55
N VAL A 1027 -26.84 -59.62 -7.76
CA VAL A 1027 -27.46 -60.93 -8.04
C VAL A 1027 -28.95 -60.75 -8.22
N SER A 1028 -29.47 -61.26 -9.34
CA SER A 1028 -30.91 -61.32 -9.62
C SER A 1028 -31.33 -62.77 -9.78
N LEU A 1029 -32.29 -63.22 -8.98
CA LEU A 1029 -32.82 -64.58 -8.96
C LEU A 1029 -34.31 -64.56 -9.31
N ASN A 1030 -34.67 -65.22 -10.40
CA ASN A 1030 -36.06 -65.41 -10.79
C ASN A 1030 -36.46 -66.89 -10.61
N MET A 1031 -37.46 -67.15 -9.78
CA MET A 1031 -37.96 -68.48 -9.49
C MET A 1031 -39.40 -68.61 -9.99
N THR A 1032 -39.68 -69.63 -10.78
CA THR A 1032 -41.03 -69.90 -11.31
C THR A 1032 -41.46 -71.32 -10.92
N ILE A 1033 -42.66 -71.44 -10.35
CA ILE A 1033 -43.29 -72.70 -9.97
C ILE A 1033 -44.30 -73.09 -11.04
N TYR A 1034 -44.12 -74.27 -11.64
CA TYR A 1034 -45.03 -74.81 -12.63
C TYR A 1034 -45.99 -75.81 -11.97
N TYR A 1035 -47.20 -75.34 -11.66
CA TYR A 1035 -48.25 -76.16 -11.04
C TYR A 1035 -48.84 -77.22 -11.99
N GLN A 1036 -48.69 -77.05 -13.30
CA GLN A 1036 -49.15 -77.97 -14.34
C GLN A 1036 -48.06 -78.15 -15.41
N ARG A 1037 -48.03 -79.33 -16.02
CA ARG A 1037 -47.14 -79.67 -17.14
C ARG A 1037 -47.32 -78.72 -18.33
N GLN A 1038 -46.21 -78.17 -18.85
CA GLN A 1038 -46.21 -77.29 -20.04
C GLN A 1038 -44.86 -77.28 -20.77
N ASN A 1039 -44.84 -76.88 -22.04
CA ASN A 1039 -43.61 -76.72 -22.81
C ASN A 1039 -43.09 -75.29 -22.70
N VAL A 1040 -41.78 -75.12 -22.54
CA VAL A 1040 -41.10 -73.81 -22.49
C VAL A 1040 -40.01 -73.76 -23.54
N GLU A 1041 -39.89 -72.64 -24.26
CA GLU A 1041 -38.83 -72.38 -25.22
C GLU A 1041 -37.72 -71.54 -24.57
N PHE A 1042 -36.47 -72.01 -24.67
CA PHE A 1042 -35.31 -71.29 -24.12
C PHE A 1042 -34.04 -71.68 -24.89
N ALA A 1043 -33.18 -70.70 -25.17
CA ALA A 1043 -31.94 -70.88 -25.94
C ALA A 1043 -32.13 -71.59 -27.30
N GLY A 1044 -33.32 -71.49 -27.91
CA GLY A 1044 -33.65 -72.09 -29.21
C GLY A 1044 -34.16 -73.53 -29.18
N GLU A 1045 -34.38 -74.12 -28.00
CA GLU A 1045 -34.97 -75.46 -27.85
C GLU A 1045 -36.32 -75.43 -27.09
N ILE A 1046 -37.24 -76.34 -27.45
CA ILE A 1046 -38.56 -76.51 -26.80
C ILE A 1046 -38.51 -77.71 -25.86
N ILE A 1047 -38.84 -77.53 -24.58
CA ILE A 1047 -38.67 -78.56 -23.54
C ILE A 1047 -39.92 -78.70 -22.65
N GLU A 1048 -40.25 -79.94 -22.26
CA GLU A 1048 -41.46 -80.31 -21.47
C GLU A 1048 -41.21 -80.25 -19.94
N MET A 1049 -42.02 -79.48 -19.22
CA MET A 1049 -42.00 -79.33 -17.76
C MET A 1049 -43.01 -80.24 -17.07
N ALA A 1050 -42.66 -80.91 -15.98
CA ALA A 1050 -43.58 -81.78 -15.23
C ALA A 1050 -44.46 -81.00 -14.21
N ASP A 1051 -45.54 -81.63 -13.71
CA ASP A 1051 -46.42 -81.03 -12.70
C ASP A 1051 -45.67 -80.76 -11.38
N ASN A 1052 -45.94 -79.64 -10.71
CA ASN A 1052 -45.28 -79.20 -9.46
C ASN A 1052 -43.74 -79.17 -9.52
N SER A 1053 -43.18 -78.96 -10.71
CA SER A 1053 -41.73 -78.92 -10.93
C SER A 1053 -41.21 -77.49 -11.10
N MET A 1054 -39.90 -77.33 -10.89
CA MET A 1054 -39.16 -76.11 -11.23
C MET A 1054 -38.41 -76.34 -12.54
N ASN A 1055 -38.19 -75.26 -13.29
CA ASN A 1055 -37.68 -75.19 -14.67
C ASN A 1055 -36.59 -76.23 -15.02
N ARG A 1056 -36.64 -76.85 -16.21
CA ARG A 1056 -35.69 -77.86 -16.68
C ARG A 1056 -35.14 -77.53 -18.05
N ILE A 1057 -33.92 -76.95 -18.14
CA ILE A 1057 -33.03 -77.03 -19.31
C ILE A 1057 -31.54 -77.05 -18.90
N VAL A 1058 -30.71 -77.84 -19.60
CA VAL A 1058 -29.23 -78.02 -19.48
C VAL A 1058 -28.60 -77.44 -20.74
N LYS A 1059 -27.56 -76.58 -20.70
CA LYS A 1059 -26.13 -76.89 -20.49
C LYS A 1059 -25.48 -75.93 -19.49
N SER A 1060 -25.14 -76.45 -18.33
CA SER A 1060 -24.13 -75.89 -17.43
C SER A 1060 -23.21 -77.03 -16.99
N SER A 1061 -21.91 -76.77 -16.85
CA SER A 1061 -20.96 -77.78 -16.33
C SER A 1061 -21.17 -77.87 -14.82
N VAL A 1062 -22.01 -78.81 -14.40
CA VAL A 1062 -22.25 -79.08 -12.98
C VAL A 1062 -21.28 -80.16 -12.53
N VAL A 1063 -20.41 -79.81 -11.58
CA VAL A 1063 -19.42 -80.72 -11.01
C VAL A 1063 -19.76 -80.95 -9.54
N ALA A 1064 -19.73 -82.20 -9.08
CA ALA A 1064 -19.80 -82.48 -7.64
C ALA A 1064 -18.56 -81.90 -6.95
N LEU A 1065 -18.74 -81.08 -5.93
CA LEU A 1065 -17.61 -80.58 -5.15
C LEU A 1065 -17.00 -81.75 -4.39
N SER A 1066 -15.66 -81.88 -4.46
CA SER A 1066 -14.94 -82.87 -3.65
C SER A 1066 -15.22 -82.63 -2.17
N LYS A 1067 -15.24 -83.70 -1.38
CA LYS A 1067 -15.34 -83.58 0.08
C LYS A 1067 -14.17 -82.81 0.66
N ASP A 1068 -13.03 -82.77 -0.02
CA ASP A 1068 -11.83 -82.05 0.41
C ASP A 1068 -11.85 -80.56 0.01
N ASP A 1069 -12.87 -80.08 -0.73
CA ASP A 1069 -12.99 -78.66 -1.07
C ASP A 1069 -13.22 -77.83 0.22
N PRO A 1070 -12.51 -76.70 0.41
CA PRO A 1070 -12.65 -75.87 1.60
C PRO A 1070 -14.09 -75.46 1.90
N LEU A 1071 -14.91 -75.18 0.87
CA LEU A 1071 -16.32 -74.81 1.04
C LEU A 1071 -17.17 -75.99 1.51
N TYR A 1072 -16.83 -77.21 1.09
CA TYR A 1072 -17.50 -78.43 1.54
C TYR A 1072 -17.21 -78.70 3.02
N GLN A 1073 -15.97 -78.46 3.45
CA GLN A 1073 -15.53 -78.60 4.84
C GLN A 1073 -16.13 -77.52 5.76
N GLU A 1074 -16.14 -76.26 5.32
CA GLU A 1074 -16.75 -75.14 6.05
C GLU A 1074 -18.25 -75.39 6.31
N GLN A 1075 -18.99 -75.85 5.29
CA GLN A 1075 -20.41 -76.13 5.43
C GLN A 1075 -20.69 -77.35 6.35
N GLN A 1076 -19.80 -78.35 6.37
CA GLN A 1076 -19.89 -79.45 7.34
C GLN A 1076 -19.64 -78.98 8.79
N GLN A 1077 -18.70 -78.06 9.01
CA GLN A 1077 -18.43 -77.48 10.33
C GLN A 1077 -19.58 -76.59 10.83
N ASN A 1078 -20.18 -75.79 9.95
CA ASN A 1078 -21.36 -74.98 10.29
C ASN A 1078 -22.58 -75.85 10.67
N ASN A 1079 -22.76 -77.01 10.03
CA ASN A 1079 -23.84 -77.96 10.34
C ASN A 1079 -23.62 -78.76 11.64
N THR A 1080 -22.40 -78.81 12.17
CA THR A 1080 -22.10 -79.50 13.46
C THR A 1080 -22.14 -78.58 14.67
N SER A 1081 -22.19 -77.27 14.46
CA SER A 1081 -22.12 -76.25 15.52
C SER A 1081 -23.49 -75.77 16.01
N SER A 1082 -24.59 -76.33 15.51
CA SER A 1082 -25.95 -75.98 15.92
C SER A 1082 -26.82 -77.21 16.16
N SER A 1083 -27.29 -77.33 17.42
CA SER A 1083 -28.28 -78.28 17.96
C SER A 1083 -27.78 -79.68 18.39
N SER A 1084 -27.90 -79.90 19.70
CA SER A 1084 -27.66 -81.13 20.46
C SER A 1084 -28.79 -82.15 20.30
N ASP A 1085 -29.22 -82.42 19.06
CA ASP A 1085 -30.24 -83.44 18.77
C ASP A 1085 -29.88 -84.18 17.48
N SER A 1086 -29.70 -85.50 17.59
CA SER A 1086 -29.10 -86.36 16.58
C SER A 1086 -30.03 -86.62 15.38
N LYS A 1087 -30.22 -85.62 14.52
CA LYS A 1087 -30.77 -85.78 13.16
C LYS A 1087 -29.64 -85.63 12.14
N GLN A 1088 -29.23 -86.73 11.51
CA GLN A 1088 -28.24 -86.71 10.43
C GLN A 1088 -28.76 -85.87 9.25
N GLN A 1089 -28.16 -84.70 9.03
CA GLN A 1089 -28.37 -83.92 7.81
C GLN A 1089 -27.42 -84.41 6.72
N PHE A 1090 -27.97 -84.82 5.57
CA PHE A 1090 -27.19 -85.20 4.40
C PHE A 1090 -26.82 -83.94 3.60
N LEU A 1091 -25.52 -83.67 3.44
CA LEU A 1091 -25.01 -82.53 2.66
C LEU A 1091 -24.40 -83.03 1.34
N TYR A 1092 -24.88 -82.48 0.23
CA TYR A 1092 -24.30 -82.69 -1.08
C TYR A 1092 -24.16 -81.35 -1.79
N MET A 1093 -22.94 -80.99 -2.18
CA MET A 1093 -22.64 -79.71 -2.82
C MET A 1093 -22.16 -79.95 -4.25
N THR A 1094 -22.67 -79.13 -5.17
CA THR A 1094 -22.28 -79.11 -6.57
C THR A 1094 -21.92 -77.69 -6.98
N ALA A 1095 -20.94 -77.52 -7.85
CA ALA A 1095 -20.59 -76.25 -8.45
C ALA A 1095 -21.13 -76.16 -9.88
N ILE A 1096 -21.76 -75.04 -10.21
CA ILE A 1096 -22.12 -74.70 -11.58
C ILE A 1096 -21.01 -73.81 -12.13
N GLN A 1097 -20.22 -74.33 -13.07
CA GLN A 1097 -19.09 -73.60 -13.63
C GLN A 1097 -19.52 -72.77 -14.84
N THR A 1098 -19.12 -71.50 -14.87
CA THR A 1098 -19.32 -70.59 -16.01
C THR A 1098 -17.97 -70.09 -16.51
N SER A 1099 -17.85 -69.85 -17.82
CA SER A 1099 -16.70 -69.16 -18.39
C SER A 1099 -16.61 -67.72 -17.85
N PRO A 1100 -15.42 -67.08 -17.92
CA PRO A 1100 -15.28 -65.66 -17.57
C PRO A 1100 -16.25 -64.78 -18.35
N PHE A 1101 -16.87 -63.81 -17.69
CA PHE A 1101 -17.82 -62.87 -18.29
C PHE A 1101 -17.49 -61.44 -17.82
N ARG A 1102 -17.76 -60.42 -18.65
CA ARG A 1102 -17.44 -59.01 -18.33
C ARG A 1102 -18.59 -58.22 -17.69
N ASN A 1103 -19.83 -58.46 -18.14
CA ASN A 1103 -20.98 -57.62 -17.76
C ASN A 1103 -22.03 -58.39 -16.95
N SER A 1104 -22.49 -59.54 -17.44
CA SER A 1104 -23.45 -60.39 -16.73
C SER A 1104 -23.42 -61.83 -17.24
N VAL A 1105 -23.89 -62.77 -16.42
CA VAL A 1105 -24.14 -64.17 -16.79
C VAL A 1105 -25.50 -64.60 -16.22
N ILE A 1106 -26.24 -65.39 -16.98
CA ILE A 1106 -27.52 -65.97 -16.54
C ILE A 1106 -27.29 -67.46 -16.33
N ILE A 1107 -27.67 -67.97 -15.14
CA ILE A 1107 -27.45 -69.35 -14.72
C ILE A 1107 -28.80 -69.95 -14.30
N ASP A 1108 -29.14 -71.14 -14.80
CA ASP A 1108 -30.30 -71.93 -14.33
C ASP A 1108 -29.83 -73.05 -13.38
N PRO A 1109 -30.03 -72.92 -12.07
CA PRO A 1109 -29.67 -73.93 -11.09
C PRO A 1109 -30.81 -74.94 -10.89
N ASN A 1110 -31.13 -75.77 -11.90
CA ASN A 1110 -32.13 -76.82 -11.71
C ASN A 1110 -31.56 -78.06 -10.99
N PHE A 1111 -32.03 -78.30 -9.77
CA PHE A 1111 -31.63 -79.45 -8.94
C PHE A 1111 -32.70 -80.56 -8.85
N SER A 1112 -33.83 -80.42 -9.54
CA SER A 1112 -34.92 -81.42 -9.52
C SER A 1112 -34.52 -82.80 -10.09
N SER A 1113 -33.46 -82.86 -10.89
CA SER A 1113 -32.88 -84.11 -11.40
C SER A 1113 -32.12 -84.93 -10.35
N LEU A 1114 -31.72 -84.32 -9.23
CA LEU A 1114 -30.92 -84.96 -8.18
C LEU A 1114 -31.76 -85.67 -7.11
N ILE A 1115 -33.08 -85.48 -7.12
CA ILE A 1115 -33.97 -85.98 -6.07
C ILE A 1115 -35.08 -86.83 -6.71
N SER A 1116 -34.98 -88.16 -6.54
CA SER A 1116 -36.10 -89.07 -6.81
C SER A 1116 -36.73 -89.48 -5.47
N PRO A 1117 -38.05 -89.30 -5.25
CA PRO A 1117 -38.70 -89.69 -4.00
C PRO A 1117 -38.95 -91.21 -3.92
N THR A 1118 -38.29 -92.01 -4.76
CA THR A 1118 -38.46 -93.47 -4.75
C THR A 1118 -37.66 -94.07 -3.60
N THR A 1119 -38.33 -94.33 -2.47
CA THR A 1119 -37.83 -95.24 -1.43
C THR A 1119 -37.75 -96.66 -1.99
N LYS A 1120 -36.69 -96.97 -2.74
CA LYS A 1120 -36.29 -98.36 -3.00
C LYS A 1120 -35.50 -98.84 -1.79
N SER A 1121 -36.20 -99.50 -0.88
CA SER A 1121 -35.63 -100.35 0.17
C SER A 1121 -34.90 -101.52 -0.49
N ASN A 1122 -33.64 -101.32 -0.87
CA ASN A 1122 -32.68 -102.37 -1.22
C ASN A 1122 -31.26 -101.79 -1.10
N CYS A 1123 -30.86 -101.39 0.11
CA CYS A 1123 -29.44 -101.42 0.45
C CYS A 1123 -29.11 -102.88 0.73
N SER A 1124 -28.44 -103.52 -0.24
CA SER A 1124 -27.87 -104.86 -0.12
C SER A 1124 -27.13 -105.00 1.20
N SER A 1125 -27.70 -105.82 2.07
CA SER A 1125 -27.08 -106.28 3.30
C SER A 1125 -26.03 -107.33 2.95
N ASP A 1126 -24.81 -106.89 2.72
CA ASP A 1126 -23.56 -107.67 2.85
C ASP A 1126 -22.53 -106.64 3.33
N GLU A 1127 -22.02 -106.64 4.56
CA GLU A 1127 -21.38 -107.74 5.27
C GLU A 1127 -21.65 -107.65 6.78
N LYS A 1128 -22.78 -108.19 7.26
CA LYS A 1128 -23.06 -108.28 8.71
C LYS A 1128 -22.14 -109.27 9.45
N TRP A 1129 -21.31 -110.04 8.73
CA TRP A 1129 -20.27 -110.84 9.36
C TRP A 1129 -19.10 -109.98 9.89
N LYS A 1130 -18.79 -108.82 9.29
CA LYS A 1130 -17.68 -107.97 9.77
C LYS A 1130 -18.03 -107.21 11.04
N LEU A 1131 -19.29 -106.81 11.26
CA LEU A 1131 -19.70 -106.22 12.53
C LEU A 1131 -19.80 -107.28 13.64
N ILE A 1132 -20.24 -108.51 13.35
CA ILE A 1132 -20.21 -109.61 14.32
C ILE A 1132 -18.75 -109.99 14.62
N VAL A 1133 -17.85 -110.04 13.64
CA VAL A 1133 -16.43 -110.33 13.87
C VAL A 1133 -15.71 -109.18 14.57
N ILE A 1134 -16.03 -107.91 14.29
CA ILE A 1134 -15.47 -106.76 15.02
C ILE A 1134 -16.04 -106.68 16.43
N ILE A 1135 -17.33 -106.91 16.66
CA ILE A 1135 -17.91 -106.96 18.02
C ILE A 1135 -17.38 -108.17 18.78
N VAL A 1136 -17.25 -109.34 18.16
CA VAL A 1136 -16.68 -110.54 18.79
C VAL A 1136 -15.18 -110.36 19.03
N CYS A 1137 -14.38 -109.79 18.13
CA CYS A 1137 -12.96 -109.51 18.36
C CYS A 1137 -12.70 -108.33 19.31
N SER A 1138 -13.62 -107.35 19.41
CA SER A 1138 -13.51 -106.23 20.36
C SER A 1138 -14.01 -106.59 21.75
N VAL A 1139 -15.02 -107.45 21.86
CA VAL A 1139 -15.51 -107.99 23.15
C VAL A 1139 -14.61 -109.12 23.63
N VAL A 1140 -14.12 -110.02 22.77
CA VAL A 1140 -13.13 -111.04 23.15
C VAL A 1140 -11.76 -110.40 23.38
N GLY A 1141 -11.32 -109.43 22.57
CA GLY A 1141 -10.09 -108.66 22.80
C GLY A 1141 -10.18 -107.72 24.00
N GLY A 1142 -11.35 -107.14 24.28
CA GLY A 1142 -11.63 -106.33 25.47
C GLY A 1142 -11.73 -107.17 26.74
N ILE A 1143 -12.34 -108.36 26.69
CA ILE A 1143 -12.34 -109.32 27.80
C ILE A 1143 -10.94 -109.91 28.00
N PHE A 1144 -10.15 -110.14 26.93
CA PHE A 1144 -8.76 -110.58 27.04
C PHE A 1144 -7.83 -109.48 27.55
N ALA A 1145 -8.07 -108.21 27.19
CA ALA A 1145 -7.33 -107.06 27.70
C ALA A 1145 -7.72 -106.71 29.14
N VAL A 1146 -9.00 -106.81 29.52
CA VAL A 1146 -9.44 -106.67 30.92
C VAL A 1146 -9.00 -107.88 31.74
N ALA A 1147 -9.00 -109.10 31.20
CA ALA A 1147 -8.43 -110.27 31.86
C ALA A 1147 -6.91 -110.18 31.96
N LEU A 1148 -6.20 -109.65 30.96
CA LEU A 1148 -4.75 -109.37 31.03
C LEU A 1148 -4.44 -108.21 31.96
N ILE A 1149 -5.27 -107.19 32.06
CA ILE A 1149 -5.11 -106.08 33.02
C ILE A 1149 -5.46 -106.53 34.44
N VAL A 1150 -6.45 -107.40 34.62
CA VAL A 1150 -6.78 -108.02 35.91
C VAL A 1150 -5.76 -109.08 36.29
N LEU A 1151 -5.22 -109.87 35.35
CA LEU A 1151 -4.12 -110.82 35.59
C LEU A 1151 -2.79 -110.09 35.78
N TYR A 1152 -2.54 -108.98 35.09
CA TYR A 1152 -1.37 -108.12 35.29
C TYR A 1152 -1.47 -107.33 36.59
N ALA A 1153 -2.65 -106.81 36.97
CA ALA A 1153 -2.90 -106.20 38.27
C ALA A 1153 -2.83 -107.25 39.39
N ARG A 1154 -3.37 -108.46 39.19
CA ARG A 1154 -3.25 -109.58 40.13
C ARG A 1154 -1.81 -110.08 40.22
N HIS A 1155 -1.05 -110.12 39.12
CA HIS A 1155 0.37 -110.47 39.09
C HIS A 1155 1.25 -109.35 39.67
N ARG A 1156 0.88 -108.08 39.52
CA ARG A 1156 1.56 -106.91 40.10
C ARG A 1156 1.25 -106.77 41.59
N ILE A 1157 0.03 -107.06 42.03
CA ILE A 1157 -0.36 -107.14 43.45
C ILE A 1157 0.25 -108.39 44.11
N LEU A 1158 0.29 -109.54 43.43
CA LEU A 1158 1.03 -110.73 43.89
C LEU A 1158 2.54 -110.48 43.91
N ARG A 1159 3.14 -109.75 42.95
CA ARG A 1159 4.57 -109.34 43.01
C ARG A 1159 4.83 -108.34 44.13
N GLN A 1160 3.93 -107.38 44.37
CA GLN A 1160 4.06 -106.43 45.48
C GLN A 1160 3.80 -107.08 46.84
N GLN A 1161 2.99 -108.15 46.92
CA GLN A 1161 2.82 -108.98 48.12
C GLN A 1161 3.93 -110.03 48.30
N LEU A 1162 4.57 -110.51 47.23
CA LEU A 1162 5.79 -111.33 47.29
C LEU A 1162 7.02 -110.48 47.66
N GLN A 1163 7.15 -109.25 47.13
CA GLN A 1163 8.21 -108.31 47.51
C GLN A 1163 8.03 -107.73 48.92
N ARG A 1164 6.79 -107.68 49.45
CA ARG A 1164 6.53 -107.41 50.87
C ARG A 1164 6.66 -108.64 51.78
N ARG A 1165 6.82 -109.86 51.23
CA ARG A 1165 7.13 -111.11 51.96
C ARG A 1165 8.56 -111.64 51.74
N LEU A 1166 9.39 -110.97 50.94
CA LEU A 1166 10.81 -111.29 50.74
C LEU A 1166 11.78 -110.18 51.19
N SER A 1167 11.26 -109.08 51.75
CA SER A 1167 12.04 -108.14 52.59
C SER A 1167 11.81 -108.33 54.10
N SER A 1168 11.31 -109.50 54.50
CA SER A 1168 11.58 -110.08 55.82
C SER A 1168 12.74 -111.10 55.77
N TYR A 1169 13.64 -110.99 54.78
CA TYR A 1169 14.91 -111.71 54.75
C TYR A 1169 16.01 -110.85 54.09
N SER A 1170 16.88 -110.28 54.93
CA SER A 1170 18.29 -109.89 54.68
C SER A 1170 18.60 -108.95 53.48
N SER A 1171 18.88 -107.66 53.69
CA SER A 1171 20.12 -107.04 54.22
C SER A 1171 21.09 -106.56 53.14
N SER A 1172 21.59 -105.32 53.33
CA SER A 1172 22.80 -104.73 52.72
C SER A 1172 22.67 -104.40 51.22
N THR A 1173 23.22 -103.34 50.64
CA THR A 1173 24.07 -102.20 51.03
C THR A 1173 24.07 -101.33 49.76
N SER A 1174 23.79 -100.04 49.87
CA SER A 1174 24.77 -98.96 49.77
C SER A 1174 25.49 -98.82 48.42
N ASP A 1175 25.46 -97.58 47.96
CA ASP A 1175 26.63 -96.83 47.49
C ASP A 1175 27.00 -96.81 46.00
N LYS A 1176 27.03 -95.55 45.51
CA LYS A 1176 27.96 -94.94 44.53
C LYS A 1176 27.64 -95.31 43.07
N LEU A 1177 27.03 -94.41 42.30
CA LEU A 1177 27.65 -93.25 41.64
C LEU A 1177 26.56 -92.51 40.84
#